data_AF-A0A951DT06-F1
#
_entry.id   AF-A0A951DT06-F1
#
_cell.length_a   1.000
_cell.length_b   1.000
_cell.length_c   1.000
_cell.angle_alpha   90.00
_cell.angle_beta   90.00
_cell.angle_gamma   90.00
#
_symmetry.space_group_name_H-M   'P 1'
#
loop_
_entity.id
_entity.type
_entity.pdbx_description
1 polymer ?
#
loop_
_entity_poly.entity_id
_entity_poly.type
_entity_poly.pdbx_seq_one_letter_code
_entity_poly.pdbx_strand_id
1 'polypeptide(L)'
;MSDPITTLHYAPNGNIVNNSYAPGAVGFNLADISSAGELPSLPAGVEALAWFGMTSGVTDSFKAAVNSYIGAKNLFGIYLADEPGGSTTIAANLKTESDYIHATLPGVKTFMVEQNLGSNESPSYYQFYNPSNTHIDLFGLDPYPVQINVNNNLDYGIIAKAVSAAEAIGISQQQIVPIYQAFGGGGYPTYILPTAAQEQSILSTWGAIIPTPVFDYAYSWGVQVSDTALVTDPALQQVFAVHNALTASPPTSPPPPVAATLVSIAASGQGIDTSTGKGDLDAGKTVTLTVNFSAPVTVAGSPSLALDDGGSASFTSGSGTSALNFTYTVAPNQNTPALTVSSLDLPAGATILDASSNSAGLTRAQNYKLAGPLQIDTTPPVVTISNMDTVTSQPTQTLAGTVDVADANTTVLVFDGSTQVASTTPQSDGSWSAGVTLANGANVFTARDTDAAGNIGTSNSVTYTLNATAPAAAAVTSITTSGSGVTNGNGDLDAGNTVTLSVYFSEPVTVTGSPSLALNDGGNASYVGGSNSDVLTFTYTVSPGENTPDLTISSLNLTGATIVDASSNSADVTGAKNYNPAGILQIDTTAPTISINNIASSNIVTQSSAISGFSISGATVGAEDGQTVSVAILNSANVAVQSFITTDQGNAWSVPVSPSQASALADGSYTVTANVLDLAGNPAPQASLPITVDEEKSSEAPNLSVANASLKVSPNHSVALGIRATPSDADDRISVKISGVPSY
;
A
#
# COMPACT_ATOMS: atom_id res chain seq x y z
N MET A 1 38.29 -15.39 61.25
CA MET A 1 38.05 -15.88 59.88
C MET A 1 36.55 -15.85 59.66
N SER A 2 36.11 -15.48 58.47
CA SER A 2 34.69 -15.33 58.12
C SER A 2 34.21 -16.62 57.45
N ASP A 3 34.31 -17.73 58.16
CA ASP A 3 33.83 -19.02 57.66
C ASP A 3 32.29 -19.06 57.77
N PRO A 4 31.57 -19.86 56.96
CA PRO A 4 30.13 -20.03 57.12
C PRO A 4 29.80 -20.55 58.52
N ILE A 5 28.80 -19.97 59.16
CA ILE A 5 28.35 -20.40 60.49
C ILE A 5 26.98 -21.04 60.34
N THR A 6 26.93 -22.35 60.52
CA THR A 6 25.71 -23.15 60.52
C THR A 6 25.77 -24.23 61.60
N THR A 7 24.63 -24.79 61.96
CA THR A 7 24.54 -25.87 62.95
C THR A 7 24.49 -27.25 62.30
N LEU A 8 24.44 -27.35 60.97
CA LEU A 8 24.33 -28.60 60.24
C LEU A 8 25.44 -28.71 59.20
N HIS A 9 26.20 -29.79 59.27
CA HIS A 9 27.37 -30.05 58.42
C HIS A 9 27.24 -31.43 57.79
N TYR A 10 27.25 -31.47 56.46
CA TYR A 10 27.03 -32.65 55.64
C TYR A 10 28.32 -33.16 55.00
N ALA A 11 28.54 -34.47 55.07
CA ALA A 11 29.63 -35.16 54.36
C ALA A 11 29.15 -36.54 53.89
N PRO A 12 28.81 -36.70 52.59
CA PRO A 12 28.25 -37.92 52.03
C PRO A 12 29.31 -38.92 51.55
N ASN A 13 28.82 -40.04 51.00
CA ASN A 13 29.59 -41.15 50.44
C ASN A 13 30.40 -41.94 51.49
N GLY A 14 30.04 -43.21 51.74
CA GLY A 14 30.81 -44.08 52.65
C GLY A 14 30.89 -43.58 54.10
N ASN A 15 29.92 -42.77 54.52
CA ASN A 15 29.84 -42.12 55.81
C ASN A 15 29.41 -43.07 56.95
N ILE A 16 28.70 -44.16 56.65
CA ILE A 16 28.34 -45.20 57.61
C ILE A 16 29.29 -46.39 57.43
N VAL A 17 30.21 -46.57 58.38
CA VAL A 17 31.19 -47.67 58.40
C VAL A 17 30.92 -48.53 59.62
N ASN A 18 30.69 -49.83 59.44
CA ASN A 18 30.37 -50.77 60.53
C ASN A 18 29.21 -50.27 61.43
N ASN A 19 28.12 -49.79 60.83
CA ASN A 19 26.96 -49.21 61.52
C ASN A 19 27.28 -47.97 62.39
N SER A 20 28.41 -47.31 62.17
CA SER A 20 28.79 -46.08 62.86
C SER A 20 28.96 -44.95 61.85
N TYR A 21 28.39 -43.79 62.17
CA TYR A 21 28.55 -42.57 61.37
C TYR A 21 29.95 -41.97 61.59
N ALA A 22 30.87 -42.29 60.67
CA ALA A 22 32.28 -41.94 60.77
C ALA A 22 32.58 -40.43 60.70
N PRO A 23 31.90 -39.62 59.87
CA PRO A 23 32.12 -38.17 59.84
C PRO A 23 31.85 -37.46 61.18
N GLY A 24 31.04 -38.06 62.06
CA GLY A 24 30.74 -37.51 63.38
C GLY A 24 31.98 -37.24 64.25
N ALA A 25 33.08 -37.96 64.03
CA ALA A 25 34.35 -37.70 64.73
C ALA A 25 34.97 -36.33 64.38
N VAL A 26 34.57 -35.74 63.26
CA VAL A 26 35.05 -34.46 62.72
C VAL A 26 33.97 -33.36 62.86
N GLY A 27 32.91 -33.62 63.62
CA GLY A 27 31.84 -32.64 63.88
C GLY A 27 30.77 -32.54 62.79
N PHE A 28 30.82 -33.37 61.75
CA PHE A 28 29.69 -33.50 60.84
C PHE A 28 28.50 -34.11 61.57
N ASN A 29 27.30 -33.62 61.31
CA ASN A 29 26.08 -33.99 62.04
C ASN A 29 24.83 -34.09 61.14
N LEU A 30 25.02 -34.02 59.83
CA LEU A 30 24.01 -34.37 58.84
C LEU A 30 24.48 -35.61 58.07
N ALA A 31 23.81 -36.74 58.28
CA ALA A 31 24.16 -38.03 57.71
C ALA A 31 23.45 -38.30 56.39
N ASP A 32 24.23 -38.62 55.36
CA ASP A 32 23.77 -39.22 54.11
C ASP A 32 23.24 -40.64 54.39
N ILE A 33 21.97 -40.91 54.11
CA ILE A 33 21.36 -42.24 54.28
C ILE A 33 20.64 -42.65 53.01
N SER A 34 20.59 -43.95 52.72
CA SER A 34 19.89 -44.48 51.54
C SER A 34 18.51 -45.07 51.87
N SER A 35 18.19 -45.27 53.15
CA SER A 35 16.92 -45.85 53.58
C SER A 35 16.47 -45.43 54.99
N ALA A 36 15.15 -45.41 55.21
CA ALA A 36 14.57 -45.11 56.52
C ALA A 36 15.01 -46.10 57.62
N GLY A 37 15.47 -47.30 57.25
CA GLY A 37 16.00 -48.29 58.18
C GLY A 37 17.30 -47.89 58.85
N GLU A 38 18.01 -46.89 58.33
CA GLU A 38 19.27 -46.39 58.90
C GLU A 38 19.06 -45.35 60.00
N LEU A 39 17.90 -44.68 60.04
CA LEU A 39 17.57 -43.64 61.02
C LEU A 39 17.75 -44.07 62.50
N PRO A 40 17.39 -45.30 62.92
CA PRO A 40 17.57 -45.73 64.31
C PRO A 40 19.04 -45.94 64.71
N SER A 41 19.95 -46.05 63.73
CA SER A 41 21.38 -46.26 63.96
C SER A 41 22.19 -44.97 64.05
N LEU A 42 21.56 -43.82 63.76
CA LEU A 42 22.22 -42.52 63.83
C LEU A 42 22.49 -42.12 65.29
N PRO A 43 23.70 -41.58 65.59
CA PRO A 43 24.01 -41.06 66.92
C PRO A 43 23.06 -39.93 67.35
N ALA A 44 22.95 -39.72 68.66
CA ALA A 44 22.17 -38.59 69.19
C ALA A 44 22.75 -37.25 68.70
N GLY A 45 21.89 -36.35 68.23
CA GLY A 45 22.29 -35.06 67.67
C GLY A 45 22.70 -35.09 66.20
N VAL A 46 22.62 -36.27 65.54
CA VAL A 46 22.81 -36.40 64.09
C VAL A 46 21.45 -36.48 63.40
N GLU A 47 21.22 -35.60 62.44
CA GLU A 47 20.06 -35.62 61.55
C GLU A 47 20.41 -36.31 60.23
N ALA A 48 19.39 -36.69 59.45
CA ALA A 48 19.57 -37.38 58.18
C ALA A 48 19.18 -36.52 56.98
N LEU A 49 19.99 -36.57 55.93
CA LEU A 49 19.66 -36.14 54.58
C LEU A 49 19.59 -37.38 53.70
N ALA A 50 18.39 -37.78 53.31
CA ALA A 50 18.18 -39.05 52.60
C ALA A 50 18.38 -38.90 51.09
N TRP A 51 19.33 -39.64 50.52
CA TRP A 51 19.55 -39.69 49.08
C TRP A 51 18.48 -40.52 48.37
N PHE A 52 17.84 -39.94 47.35
CA PHE A 52 16.82 -40.62 46.54
C PHE A 52 17.30 -40.92 45.12
N GLY A 53 17.86 -39.93 44.42
CA GLY A 53 18.23 -40.06 43.00
C GLY A 53 17.05 -40.41 42.08
N MET A 54 15.81 -40.16 42.52
CA MET A 54 14.59 -40.41 41.76
C MET A 54 14.07 -39.08 41.21
N THR A 55 14.12 -38.89 39.89
CA THR A 55 13.78 -37.62 39.23
C THR A 55 12.72 -37.76 38.11
N SER A 56 11.98 -38.87 38.15
CA SER A 56 10.99 -39.25 37.13
C SER A 56 9.55 -38.85 37.47
N GLY A 57 9.39 -38.00 38.47
CA GLY A 57 8.09 -37.59 39.03
C GLY A 57 7.60 -38.55 40.12
N VAL A 58 6.40 -38.28 40.63
CA VAL A 58 5.78 -39.01 41.76
C VAL A 58 5.27 -40.41 41.35
N THR A 59 6.21 -41.29 41.01
CA THR A 59 5.99 -42.72 40.71
C THR A 59 5.61 -43.53 41.95
N ASP A 60 5.10 -44.75 41.78
CA ASP A 60 4.76 -45.62 42.92
C ASP A 60 5.98 -45.98 43.76
N SER A 61 7.16 -46.14 43.14
CA SER A 61 8.44 -46.32 43.83
C SER A 61 8.85 -45.08 44.63
N PHE A 62 8.65 -43.88 44.07
CA PHE A 62 8.92 -42.63 44.78
C PHE A 62 8.01 -42.48 46.00
N LYS A 63 6.69 -42.72 45.83
CA LYS A 63 5.73 -42.70 46.94
C LYS A 63 6.09 -43.70 48.02
N ALA A 64 6.45 -44.93 47.65
CA ALA A 64 6.87 -45.95 48.61
C ALA A 64 8.12 -45.52 49.40
N ALA A 65 9.10 -44.91 48.73
CA ALA A 65 10.30 -44.37 49.36
C ALA A 65 9.96 -43.23 50.35
N VAL A 66 9.23 -42.19 49.92
CA VAL A 66 8.81 -41.08 50.80
C VAL A 66 7.97 -41.58 51.98
N ASN A 67 7.00 -42.47 51.73
CA ASN A 67 6.11 -42.97 52.77
C ASN A 67 6.85 -43.77 53.86
N SER A 68 8.00 -44.36 53.55
CA SER A 68 8.82 -45.08 54.53
C SER A 68 9.38 -44.18 55.63
N TYR A 69 9.40 -42.86 55.41
CA TYR A 69 9.88 -41.86 56.36
C TYR A 69 8.77 -41.20 57.18
N ILE A 70 7.50 -41.58 57.01
CA ILE A 70 6.39 -41.00 57.79
C ILE A 70 6.62 -41.24 59.29
N GLY A 71 6.69 -40.16 60.06
CA GLY A 71 6.93 -40.20 61.51
C GLY A 71 8.41 -40.24 61.90
N ALA A 72 9.35 -40.16 60.95
CA ALA A 72 10.77 -39.96 61.25
C ALA A 72 10.98 -38.62 61.98
N LYS A 73 11.74 -38.64 63.08
CA LYS A 73 11.98 -37.46 63.93
C LYS A 73 13.33 -36.79 63.71
N ASN A 74 14.27 -37.51 63.08
CA ASN A 74 15.65 -37.13 62.83
C ASN A 74 15.94 -37.06 61.32
N LEU A 75 14.90 -36.84 60.51
CA LEU A 75 15.04 -36.58 59.07
C LEU A 75 15.00 -35.06 58.84
N PHE A 76 16.13 -34.50 58.44
CA PHE A 76 16.26 -33.09 58.07
C PHE A 76 15.67 -32.85 56.67
N GLY A 77 16.08 -33.68 55.71
CA GLY A 77 15.77 -33.43 54.31
C GLY A 77 15.85 -34.67 53.40
N ILE A 78 15.36 -34.50 52.17
CA ILE A 78 15.50 -35.42 51.06
C ILE A 78 16.42 -34.79 50.01
N TYR A 79 17.50 -35.48 49.66
CA TYR A 79 18.41 -35.12 48.58
C TYR A 79 17.93 -35.80 47.29
N LEU A 80 17.26 -35.01 46.44
CA LEU A 80 16.52 -35.49 45.27
C LEU A 80 17.42 -35.82 44.08
N ALA A 81 18.37 -34.94 43.78
CA ALA A 81 19.17 -35.02 42.56
C ALA A 81 20.54 -34.38 42.74
N ASP A 82 21.56 -35.07 42.25
CA ASP A 82 22.94 -34.60 42.14
C ASP A 82 23.21 -34.26 40.67
N GLU A 83 23.52 -32.99 40.41
CA GLU A 83 23.80 -32.43 39.07
C GLU A 83 22.94 -33.01 37.93
N PRO A 84 21.60 -32.88 37.96
CA PRO A 84 20.72 -33.53 36.98
C PRO A 84 20.84 -32.92 35.57
N GLY A 85 21.81 -33.41 34.78
CA GLY A 85 22.10 -32.96 33.42
C GLY A 85 21.26 -33.62 32.32
N GLY A 86 20.58 -32.80 31.50
CA GLY A 86 19.98 -33.23 30.23
C GLY A 86 18.60 -33.92 30.31
N SER A 87 18.01 -34.17 29.13
CA SER A 87 16.58 -34.34 28.78
C SER A 87 15.66 -35.28 29.59
N THR A 88 16.16 -36.04 30.57
CA THR A 88 15.36 -37.02 31.32
C THR A 88 14.81 -36.47 32.64
N THR A 89 15.51 -35.53 33.29
CA THR A 89 15.00 -34.80 34.45
C THR A 89 14.43 -33.47 33.97
N ILE A 90 13.17 -33.21 34.28
CA ILE A 90 12.51 -31.94 33.92
C ILE A 90 12.03 -31.25 35.18
N ALA A 91 12.04 -29.92 35.20
CA ALA A 91 11.66 -29.11 36.35
C ALA A 91 10.28 -29.51 36.91
N ALA A 92 9.33 -29.83 36.02
CA ALA A 92 7.99 -30.26 36.39
C ALA A 92 7.98 -31.55 37.24
N ASN A 93 8.87 -32.52 36.96
CA ASN A 93 8.97 -33.73 37.75
C ASN A 93 9.46 -33.42 39.16
N LEU A 94 10.58 -32.68 39.27
CA LEU A 94 11.14 -32.22 40.54
C LEU A 94 10.13 -31.40 41.34
N LYS A 95 9.35 -30.57 40.66
CA LYS A 95 8.24 -29.83 41.28
C LYS A 95 7.22 -30.75 41.93
N THR A 96 6.74 -31.74 41.19
CA THR A 96 5.76 -32.68 41.74
C THR A 96 6.33 -33.55 42.86
N GLU A 97 7.60 -33.92 42.77
CA GLU A 97 8.32 -34.68 43.80
C GLU A 97 8.48 -33.85 45.08
N SER A 98 8.93 -32.59 44.95
CA SER A 98 9.05 -31.65 46.06
C SER A 98 7.70 -31.39 46.74
N ASP A 99 6.68 -31.09 45.94
CA ASP A 99 5.30 -30.89 46.42
C ASP A 99 4.77 -32.11 47.19
N TYR A 100 5.05 -33.34 46.70
CA TYR A 100 4.65 -34.56 47.37
C TYR A 100 5.40 -34.79 48.69
N ILE A 101 6.70 -34.46 48.74
CA ILE A 101 7.51 -34.54 49.97
C ILE A 101 6.95 -33.56 51.00
N HIS A 102 6.75 -32.29 50.67
CA HIS A 102 6.21 -31.30 51.61
C HIS A 102 4.81 -31.66 52.12
N ALA A 103 3.98 -32.26 51.26
CA ALA A 103 2.63 -32.70 51.65
C ALA A 103 2.66 -33.93 52.56
N THR A 104 3.60 -34.86 52.35
CA THR A 104 3.65 -36.16 53.06
C THR A 104 4.49 -36.09 54.33
N LEU A 105 5.55 -35.27 54.32
CA LEU A 105 6.52 -35.11 55.39
C LEU A 105 6.66 -33.61 55.75
N PRO A 106 5.68 -33.02 56.46
CA PRO A 106 5.72 -31.60 56.80
C PRO A 106 6.98 -31.22 57.58
N GLY A 107 7.69 -30.20 57.10
CA GLY A 107 8.92 -29.68 57.73
C GLY A 107 10.22 -30.30 57.21
N VAL A 108 10.15 -31.37 56.42
CA VAL A 108 11.34 -31.95 55.76
C VAL A 108 11.75 -31.07 54.58
N LYS A 109 13.05 -30.78 54.47
CA LYS A 109 13.63 -29.97 53.38
C LYS A 109 13.89 -30.79 52.14
N THR A 110 13.69 -30.21 50.96
CA THR A 110 14.15 -30.79 49.69
C THR A 110 15.44 -30.12 49.26
N PHE A 111 16.42 -30.91 48.84
CA PHE A 111 17.74 -30.45 48.44
C PHE A 111 18.14 -31.05 47.08
N MET A 112 18.83 -30.27 46.26
CA MET A 112 19.51 -30.74 45.05
C MET A 112 20.83 -30.00 44.85
N VAL A 113 21.74 -30.56 44.04
CA VAL A 113 22.96 -29.88 43.59
C VAL A 113 22.78 -29.43 42.15
N GLU A 114 23.10 -28.16 41.89
CA GLU A 114 22.98 -27.57 40.56
C GLU A 114 24.18 -27.90 39.69
N GLN A 115 23.94 -28.39 38.48
CA GLN A 115 25.01 -28.64 37.53
C GLN A 115 25.49 -27.34 36.90
N ASN A 116 26.78 -27.03 37.03
CA ASN A 116 27.36 -25.94 36.25
C ASN A 116 27.46 -26.33 34.77
N LEU A 117 26.65 -25.69 33.93
CA LEU A 117 26.63 -25.86 32.47
C LEU A 117 27.56 -24.89 31.74
N GLY A 118 28.12 -23.92 32.47
CA GLY A 118 29.03 -22.89 31.96
C GLY A 118 30.49 -23.27 32.06
N SER A 119 31.36 -22.28 31.86
CA SER A 119 32.80 -22.40 32.13
C SER A 119 33.12 -21.86 33.53
N ASN A 120 34.34 -22.10 34.02
CA ASN A 120 34.81 -21.50 35.27
C ASN A 120 34.83 -19.96 35.25
N GLU A 121 34.99 -19.37 34.05
CA GLU A 121 34.97 -17.91 33.87
C GLU A 121 33.55 -17.35 33.75
N SER A 122 32.58 -18.18 33.40
CA SER A 122 31.19 -17.81 33.26
C SER A 122 30.30 -18.99 33.64
N PRO A 123 30.21 -19.31 34.95
CA PRO A 123 29.30 -20.34 35.43
C PRO A 123 27.87 -20.04 35.00
N SER A 124 27.11 -21.08 34.67
CA SER A 124 25.73 -20.92 34.24
C SER A 124 24.90 -22.12 34.64
N TYR A 125 23.71 -21.83 35.16
CA TYR A 125 22.70 -22.81 35.58
C TYR A 125 21.43 -22.67 34.72
N TYR A 126 21.58 -22.32 33.44
CA TYR A 126 20.51 -21.96 32.49
C TYR A 126 19.13 -22.59 32.78
N GLN A 127 18.18 -21.79 33.30
CA GLN A 127 16.72 -21.97 33.48
C GLN A 127 16.12 -23.38 33.70
N PHE A 128 16.90 -24.41 34.00
CA PHE A 128 16.37 -25.75 34.20
C PHE A 128 15.71 -25.83 35.57
N TYR A 129 16.39 -25.39 36.63
CA TYR A 129 15.90 -25.59 37.99
C TYR A 129 16.13 -24.35 38.86
N ASN A 130 15.06 -23.87 39.48
CA ASN A 130 15.07 -22.80 40.46
C ASN A 130 13.83 -22.94 41.38
N PRO A 131 13.75 -22.19 42.49
CA PRO A 131 12.65 -22.36 43.45
C PRO A 131 11.26 -22.18 42.81
N SER A 132 11.15 -21.32 41.79
CA SER A 132 9.87 -21.02 41.14
C SER A 132 9.36 -22.16 40.25
N ASN A 133 10.26 -22.99 39.69
CA ASN A 133 9.89 -24.04 38.74
C ASN A 133 10.05 -25.47 39.29
N THR A 134 10.83 -25.69 40.36
CA THR A 134 11.00 -27.00 41.02
C THR A 134 10.43 -27.06 42.43
N HIS A 135 10.07 -25.93 43.04
CA HIS A 135 9.66 -25.88 44.46
C HIS A 135 10.69 -26.47 45.44
N ILE A 136 11.95 -26.62 45.03
CA ILE A 136 13.00 -27.13 45.91
C ILE A 136 13.40 -26.04 46.93
N ASP A 137 13.54 -26.43 48.19
CA ASP A 137 13.94 -25.53 49.28
C ASP A 137 15.39 -25.02 49.14
N LEU A 138 16.34 -25.94 48.90
CA LEU A 138 17.78 -25.70 49.02
C LEU A 138 18.56 -26.21 47.79
N PHE A 139 19.53 -25.44 47.34
CA PHE A 139 20.33 -25.69 46.14
C PHE A 139 21.82 -25.65 46.50
N GLY A 140 22.52 -26.75 46.24
CA GLY A 140 23.96 -26.87 46.42
C GLY A 140 24.70 -26.34 45.20
N LEU A 141 25.76 -25.56 45.46
CA LEU A 141 26.65 -25.06 44.42
C LEU A 141 28.07 -25.58 44.66
N ASP A 142 28.66 -26.22 43.67
CA ASP A 142 29.94 -26.94 43.75
C ASP A 142 31.00 -26.42 42.76
N PRO A 143 31.47 -25.18 42.93
CA PRO A 143 32.32 -24.50 41.95
C PRO A 143 33.77 -25.02 41.87
N TYR A 144 34.18 -25.99 42.68
CA TYR A 144 35.50 -26.64 42.73
C TYR A 144 36.73 -25.77 42.36
N PRO A 145 37.19 -24.87 43.25
CA PRO A 145 38.27 -23.91 43.00
C PRO A 145 39.67 -24.47 42.68
N VAL A 146 39.96 -25.74 43.02
CA VAL A 146 41.32 -26.31 42.94
C VAL A 146 41.39 -27.36 41.82
N GLN A 147 41.92 -26.95 40.66
CA GLN A 147 41.95 -27.78 39.44
C GLN A 147 43.29 -27.68 38.71
N ILE A 148 43.71 -28.71 37.95
CA ILE A 148 44.99 -28.68 37.19
C ILE A 148 44.95 -27.82 35.92
N ASN A 149 43.76 -27.46 35.44
CA ASN A 149 43.53 -26.77 34.17
C ASN A 149 43.28 -25.26 34.32
N VAL A 150 43.31 -24.72 35.55
CA VAL A 150 43.23 -23.28 35.84
C VAL A 150 44.63 -22.72 36.14
N ASN A 151 44.85 -21.44 35.86
CA ASN A 151 46.14 -20.79 36.12
C ASN A 151 46.52 -20.92 37.60
N ASN A 152 47.76 -21.36 37.89
CA ASN A 152 48.25 -21.66 39.24
C ASN A 152 47.46 -22.72 40.03
N ASN A 153 46.65 -23.53 39.35
CA ASN A 153 45.79 -24.56 39.91
C ASN A 153 44.75 -24.07 40.95
N LEU A 154 44.39 -22.77 40.92
CA LEU A 154 43.54 -22.17 41.94
C LEU A 154 42.72 -20.97 41.40
N ASP A 155 41.40 -21.00 41.59
CA ASP A 155 40.51 -19.86 41.33
C ASP A 155 39.43 -19.75 42.43
N TYR A 156 39.65 -18.93 43.47
CA TYR A 156 38.61 -18.66 44.47
C TYR A 156 37.46 -17.80 43.93
N GLY A 157 37.70 -17.04 42.85
CA GLY A 157 36.72 -16.13 42.26
C GLY A 157 35.51 -16.85 41.69
N ILE A 158 35.67 -18.12 41.31
CA ILE A 158 34.57 -18.95 40.81
C ILE A 158 33.42 -19.10 41.82
N ILE A 159 33.69 -19.04 43.12
CA ILE A 159 32.63 -19.09 44.16
C ILE A 159 31.67 -17.91 44.01
N ALA A 160 32.20 -16.67 43.91
CA ALA A 160 31.38 -15.48 43.74
C ALA A 160 30.66 -15.48 42.38
N LYS A 161 31.31 -15.98 41.33
CA LYS A 161 30.70 -16.12 39.99
C LYS A 161 29.54 -17.13 40.01
N ALA A 162 29.71 -18.27 40.67
CA ALA A 162 28.67 -19.30 40.81
C ALA A 162 27.46 -18.78 41.61
N VAL A 163 27.69 -18.11 42.75
CA VAL A 163 26.60 -17.47 43.51
C VAL A 163 25.86 -16.43 42.66
N SER A 164 26.59 -15.59 41.92
CA SER A 164 25.99 -14.60 41.03
C SER A 164 25.15 -15.26 39.91
N ALA A 165 25.61 -16.39 39.36
CA ALA A 165 24.90 -17.15 38.35
C ALA A 165 23.62 -17.81 38.90
N ALA A 166 23.65 -18.30 40.14
CA ALA A 166 22.49 -18.85 40.84
C ALA A 166 21.44 -17.76 41.15
N GLU A 167 21.88 -16.59 41.63
CA GLU A 167 21.00 -15.43 41.87
C GLU A 167 20.33 -14.96 40.56
N ALA A 168 21.06 -14.99 39.45
CA ALA A 168 20.55 -14.60 38.13
C ALA A 168 19.40 -15.49 37.63
N ILE A 169 19.30 -16.74 38.09
CA ILE A 169 18.20 -17.65 37.76
C ILE A 169 17.12 -17.75 38.85
N GLY A 170 17.22 -16.93 39.90
CA GLY A 170 16.21 -16.81 40.96
C GLY A 170 16.45 -17.66 42.21
N ILE A 171 17.65 -18.23 42.41
CA ILE A 171 18.04 -18.88 43.66
C ILE A 171 18.61 -17.82 44.60
N SER A 172 17.93 -17.54 45.72
CA SER A 172 18.41 -16.55 46.69
C SER A 172 19.55 -17.10 47.56
N GLN A 173 20.40 -16.23 48.11
CA GLN A 173 21.49 -16.64 49.01
C GLN A 173 21.04 -17.49 50.23
N GLN A 174 19.80 -17.29 50.69
CA GLN A 174 19.23 -18.06 51.81
C GLN A 174 18.92 -19.52 51.43
N GLN A 175 18.87 -19.80 50.13
CA GLN A 175 18.59 -21.12 49.57
C GLN A 175 19.86 -21.81 49.07
N ILE A 176 21.01 -21.12 49.07
CA ILE A 176 22.29 -21.67 48.64
C ILE A 176 22.92 -22.45 49.78
N VAL A 177 23.34 -23.67 49.46
CA VAL A 177 24.16 -24.54 50.30
C VAL A 177 25.58 -24.53 49.74
N PRO A 178 26.57 -23.98 50.48
CA PRO A 178 27.98 -24.04 50.10
C PRO A 178 28.47 -25.49 50.01
N ILE A 179 29.01 -25.87 48.85
CA ILE A 179 29.72 -27.14 48.68
C ILE A 179 31.22 -26.88 48.63
N TYR A 180 31.93 -27.49 49.57
CA TYR A 180 33.37 -27.43 49.72
C TYR A 180 34.03 -28.60 48.99
N GLN A 181 35.12 -28.33 48.29
CA GLN A 181 35.89 -29.34 47.56
C GLN A 181 36.74 -30.14 48.54
N ALA A 182 36.25 -31.28 49.02
CA ALA A 182 36.97 -32.16 49.95
C ALA A 182 37.47 -33.46 49.28
N PHE A 183 37.66 -33.42 47.95
CA PHE A 183 38.11 -34.55 47.13
C PHE A 183 39.05 -34.11 45.99
N GLY A 184 39.69 -35.09 45.33
CA GLY A 184 40.31 -34.90 44.01
C GLY A 184 41.05 -36.13 43.47
N GLY A 185 41.36 -36.12 42.17
CA GLY A 185 41.98 -37.23 41.46
C GLY A 185 40.97 -38.33 41.04
N GLY A 186 41.44 -39.55 40.83
CA GLY A 186 40.58 -40.68 40.44
C GLY A 186 39.94 -40.51 39.06
N GLY A 187 38.64 -40.80 38.97
CA GLY A 187 37.80 -40.61 37.78
C GLY A 187 37.59 -39.16 37.35
N TYR A 188 38.03 -38.20 38.17
CA TYR A 188 37.90 -36.77 37.95
C TYR A 188 39.29 -36.11 37.89
N PRO A 189 40.12 -36.41 36.87
CA PRO A 189 41.54 -36.07 36.85
C PRO A 189 41.83 -34.57 36.84
N THR A 190 40.83 -33.75 36.55
CA THR A 190 40.92 -32.29 36.56
C THR A 190 41.00 -31.70 37.96
N TYR A 191 40.40 -32.35 38.96
CA TYR A 191 40.24 -31.79 40.31
C TYR A 191 41.32 -32.34 41.24
N ILE A 192 41.82 -31.50 42.15
CA ILE A 192 42.89 -31.84 43.10
C ILE A 192 42.33 -31.71 44.52
N LEU A 193 42.66 -32.65 45.40
CA LEU A 193 42.34 -32.51 46.82
C LEU A 193 43.01 -31.24 47.38
N PRO A 194 42.26 -30.28 47.94
CA PRO A 194 42.86 -29.06 48.47
C PRO A 194 43.79 -29.35 49.64
N THR A 195 44.86 -28.57 49.74
CA THR A 195 45.65 -28.51 50.98
C THR A 195 44.85 -27.84 52.09
N ALA A 196 45.18 -28.09 53.36
CA ALA A 196 44.51 -27.45 54.50
C ALA A 196 44.45 -25.90 54.42
N ALA A 197 45.49 -25.25 53.89
CA ALA A 197 45.51 -23.80 53.70
C ALA A 197 44.59 -23.33 52.56
N GLN A 198 44.51 -24.12 51.48
CA GLN A 198 43.57 -23.85 50.39
C GLN A 198 42.14 -24.02 50.87
N GLU A 199 41.86 -25.06 51.66
CA GLU A 199 40.53 -25.31 52.22
C GLU A 199 40.08 -24.21 53.16
N GLN A 200 40.96 -23.73 54.05
CA GLN A 200 40.65 -22.58 54.91
C GLN A 200 40.29 -21.32 54.10
N SER A 201 40.89 -21.16 52.93
CA SER A 201 40.57 -20.06 52.02
C SER A 201 39.25 -20.28 51.27
N ILE A 202 38.92 -21.53 50.92
CA ILE A 202 37.60 -21.90 50.36
C ILE A 202 36.51 -21.57 51.39
N LEU A 203 36.66 -22.03 52.63
CA LEU A 203 35.75 -21.74 53.75
C LEU A 203 35.61 -20.22 53.95
N SER A 204 36.71 -19.50 54.12
CA SER A 204 36.65 -18.04 54.34
C SER A 204 36.02 -17.27 53.17
N THR A 205 36.16 -17.77 51.93
CA THR A 205 35.54 -17.16 50.74
C THR A 205 34.03 -17.42 50.75
N TRP A 206 33.62 -18.65 51.02
CA TRP A 206 32.21 -18.98 51.17
C TRP A 206 31.53 -18.18 52.28
N GLY A 207 32.13 -18.05 53.46
CA GLY A 207 31.48 -17.34 54.56
C GLY A 207 31.48 -15.82 54.42
N ALA A 208 32.30 -15.26 53.52
CA ALA A 208 32.17 -13.86 53.12
C ALA A 208 30.95 -13.61 52.21
N ILE A 209 30.47 -14.66 51.51
CA ILE A 209 29.38 -14.57 50.52
C ILE A 209 28.08 -15.11 51.11
N ILE A 210 28.11 -16.32 51.67
CA ILE A 210 27.01 -17.03 52.32
C ILE A 210 27.40 -17.28 53.79
N PRO A 211 27.28 -16.26 54.67
CA PRO A 211 27.76 -16.35 56.05
C PRO A 211 26.95 -17.29 56.94
N THR A 212 25.68 -17.52 56.62
CA THR A 212 24.74 -18.29 57.46
C THR A 212 23.87 -19.23 56.62
N PRO A 213 24.46 -20.26 55.97
CA PRO A 213 23.70 -21.22 55.19
C PRO A 213 22.87 -22.14 56.10
N VAL A 214 21.81 -22.75 55.56
CA VAL A 214 20.96 -23.67 56.33
C VAL A 214 21.74 -24.91 56.79
N PHE A 215 22.58 -25.44 55.92
CA PHE A 215 23.63 -26.40 56.21
C PHE A 215 24.77 -26.19 55.22
N ASP A 216 25.92 -26.81 55.45
CA ASP A 216 27.01 -26.83 54.48
C ASP A 216 27.50 -28.24 54.18
N TYR A 217 28.27 -28.38 53.11
CA TYR A 217 28.51 -29.66 52.47
C TYR A 217 29.99 -29.80 52.11
N ALA A 218 30.71 -30.74 52.75
CA ALA A 218 32.02 -31.19 52.29
C ALA A 218 31.89 -32.39 51.34
N TYR A 219 32.16 -32.20 50.04
CA TYR A 219 32.10 -33.27 49.04
C TYR A 219 33.50 -33.85 48.77
N SER A 220 33.82 -35.09 49.13
CA SER A 220 33.01 -36.07 49.88
C SER A 220 33.82 -36.82 50.94
N TRP A 221 33.13 -37.46 51.89
CA TRP A 221 33.78 -38.18 52.99
C TRP A 221 34.56 -39.39 52.48
N GLY A 222 33.87 -40.31 51.82
CA GLY A 222 34.43 -41.56 51.30
C GLY A 222 34.82 -41.49 49.83
N VAL A 223 35.58 -42.48 49.38
CA VAL A 223 36.09 -42.56 48.00
C VAL A 223 34.96 -42.73 46.98
N GLN A 224 34.95 -41.87 45.96
CA GLN A 224 34.10 -41.94 44.80
C GLN A 224 34.94 -42.08 43.51
N VAL A 225 34.63 -43.07 42.67
CA VAL A 225 35.34 -43.30 41.39
C VAL A 225 36.88 -43.30 41.52
N SER A 226 37.40 -43.85 42.62
CA SER A 226 38.85 -43.93 42.92
C SER A 226 39.55 -42.58 43.18
N ASP A 227 38.81 -41.54 43.56
CA ASP A 227 39.37 -40.27 44.03
C ASP A 227 40.09 -40.39 45.39
N THR A 228 40.81 -39.34 45.76
CA THR A 228 41.29 -39.14 47.13
C THR A 228 40.22 -38.34 47.86
N ALA A 229 39.56 -38.96 48.83
CA ALA A 229 38.46 -38.35 49.60
C ALA A 229 38.89 -37.95 51.02
N LEU A 230 38.06 -37.13 51.68
CA LEU A 230 38.33 -36.53 52.99
C LEU A 230 38.71 -37.55 54.08
N VAL A 231 38.15 -38.77 54.06
CA VAL A 231 38.46 -39.83 55.05
C VAL A 231 39.94 -40.21 55.07
N THR A 232 40.67 -39.97 53.98
CA THR A 232 42.09 -40.32 53.85
C THR A 232 43.06 -39.19 54.24
N ASP A 233 42.57 -37.97 54.51
CA ASP A 233 43.41 -36.80 54.81
C ASP A 233 43.16 -36.23 56.22
N PRO A 234 44.01 -36.56 57.21
CA PRO A 234 43.87 -36.05 58.57
C PRO A 234 44.05 -34.52 58.71
N ALA A 235 44.81 -33.89 57.82
CA ALA A 235 45.04 -32.44 57.88
C ALA A 235 43.79 -31.68 57.45
N LEU A 236 43.12 -32.16 56.40
CA LEU A 236 41.86 -31.61 55.93
C LEU A 236 40.72 -31.89 56.92
N GLN A 237 40.69 -33.08 57.54
CA GLN A 237 39.77 -33.37 58.65
C GLN A 237 39.94 -32.39 59.81
N GLN A 238 41.16 -31.97 60.14
CA GLN A 238 41.38 -31.00 61.21
C GLN A 238 40.84 -29.60 60.87
N VAL A 239 40.85 -29.18 59.59
CA VAL A 239 40.22 -27.93 59.15
C VAL A 239 38.71 -27.99 59.38
N PHE A 240 38.06 -29.05 58.91
CA PHE A 240 36.62 -29.24 59.12
C PHE A 240 36.25 -29.42 60.60
N ALA A 241 37.08 -30.07 61.41
CA ALA A 241 36.84 -30.16 62.85
C ALA A 241 36.80 -28.80 63.55
N VAL A 242 37.63 -27.84 63.10
CA VAL A 242 37.62 -26.46 63.61
C VAL A 242 36.40 -25.70 63.11
N HIS A 243 36.10 -25.80 61.83
CA HIS A 243 34.94 -25.19 61.19
C HIS A 243 33.62 -25.66 61.82
N ASN A 244 33.42 -26.98 61.92
CA ASN A 244 32.21 -27.60 62.46
C ASN A 244 32.01 -27.37 63.97
N ALA A 245 33.05 -26.93 64.69
CA ALA A 245 32.96 -26.57 66.10
C ALA A 245 32.46 -25.12 66.33
N LEU A 246 32.32 -24.32 65.26
CA LEU A 246 31.78 -22.96 65.34
C LEU A 246 30.26 -23.04 65.59
N THR A 247 29.83 -22.71 66.81
CA THR A 247 28.40 -22.75 67.17
C THR A 247 27.74 -21.38 67.01
N ALA A 248 26.49 -21.38 66.52
CA ALA A 248 25.63 -20.21 66.53
C ALA A 248 25.25 -19.85 67.99
N SER A 249 25.96 -18.88 68.59
CA SER A 249 25.49 -18.21 69.81
C SER A 249 24.63 -16.99 69.45
N PRO A 250 23.45 -16.76 70.06
CA PRO A 250 22.77 -15.48 69.95
C PRO A 250 23.64 -14.42 70.66
N PRO A 251 23.79 -13.20 70.12
CA PRO A 251 24.70 -12.22 70.71
C PRO A 251 24.20 -11.79 72.09
N THR A 252 25.02 -12.00 73.13
CA THR A 252 24.74 -11.61 74.53
C THR A 252 25.37 -10.27 74.95
N SER A 253 25.64 -9.39 74.00
CA SER A 253 25.67 -7.95 74.27
C SER A 253 24.57 -7.32 73.41
N PRO A 254 23.86 -6.27 73.88
CA PRO A 254 23.25 -5.39 72.89
C PRO A 254 24.41 -5.01 71.97
N PRO A 255 24.28 -5.22 70.65
CA PRO A 255 25.31 -4.71 69.77
C PRO A 255 25.43 -3.21 70.11
N PRO A 256 26.64 -2.63 70.10
CA PRO A 256 26.74 -1.16 70.16
C PRO A 256 25.74 -0.64 69.14
N PRO A 257 24.93 0.39 69.44
CA PRO A 257 23.81 0.80 68.60
C PRO A 257 24.25 0.76 67.13
N VAL A 258 23.79 -0.27 66.41
CA VAL A 258 24.24 -0.47 65.05
C VAL A 258 23.49 0.59 64.30
N ALA A 259 24.19 1.67 63.96
CA ALA A 259 23.65 2.72 63.13
C ALA A 259 22.92 2.06 61.96
N ALA A 260 21.68 2.49 61.70
CA ALA A 260 20.91 1.98 60.58
C ALA A 260 21.77 2.04 59.31
N THR A 261 21.93 0.92 58.64
CA THR A 261 22.77 0.80 57.43
C THR A 261 21.88 0.72 56.21
N LEU A 262 22.32 1.33 55.11
CA LEU A 262 21.65 1.19 53.82
C LEU A 262 21.68 -0.28 53.37
N VAL A 263 20.53 -0.86 53.06
CA VAL A 263 20.32 -2.26 52.65
C VAL A 263 20.25 -2.39 51.13
N SER A 264 19.46 -1.53 50.49
CA SER A 264 19.28 -1.51 49.04
C SER A 264 18.74 -0.17 48.56
N ILE A 265 18.84 0.08 47.25
CA ILE A 265 18.14 1.17 46.57
C ILE A 265 17.32 0.55 45.45
N ALA A 266 16.01 0.79 45.46
CA ALA A 266 15.07 0.30 44.45
C ALA A 266 14.50 1.48 43.66
N ALA A 267 14.36 1.32 42.33
CA ALA A 267 13.75 2.31 41.46
C ALA A 267 12.30 1.94 41.13
N SER A 268 11.43 2.95 41.04
CA SER A 268 10.03 2.80 40.62
C SER A 268 9.54 4.08 39.93
N GLY A 269 8.55 3.98 39.05
CA GLY A 269 8.05 5.13 38.29
C GLY A 269 7.48 4.73 36.93
N GLN A 270 7.15 5.72 36.10
CA GLN A 270 6.71 5.46 34.72
C GLN A 270 7.87 4.91 33.89
N GLY A 271 7.62 3.86 33.11
CA GLY A 271 8.63 3.22 32.27
C GLY A 271 9.57 2.26 33.01
N ILE A 272 9.32 1.98 34.30
CA ILE A 272 10.11 1.04 35.11
C ILE A 272 9.26 -0.18 35.44
N ASP A 273 9.75 -1.36 35.08
CA ASP A 273 9.21 -2.63 35.56
C ASP A 273 9.61 -2.80 37.03
N THR A 274 8.65 -2.63 37.93
CA THR A 274 8.86 -2.70 39.38
C THR A 274 9.29 -4.09 39.89
N SER A 275 9.15 -5.14 39.08
CA SER A 275 9.59 -6.50 39.43
C SER A 275 11.06 -6.76 39.11
N THR A 276 11.61 -6.09 38.09
CA THR A 276 12.98 -6.27 37.63
C THR A 276 13.87 -5.06 37.84
N GLY A 277 13.28 -3.90 38.15
CA GLY A 277 13.94 -2.58 38.26
C GLY A 277 14.44 -2.02 36.92
N LYS A 278 14.15 -2.72 35.82
CA LYS A 278 14.55 -2.34 34.46
C LYS A 278 13.60 -1.28 33.91
N GLY A 279 14.14 -0.38 33.10
CA GLY A 279 13.35 0.62 32.41
C GLY A 279 14.22 1.38 31.42
N ASP A 280 13.56 2.00 30.45
CA ASP A 280 14.19 2.92 29.50
C ASP A 280 13.45 4.25 29.57
N LEU A 281 14.20 5.31 29.90
CA LEU A 281 13.63 6.57 30.35
C LEU A 281 14.12 7.74 29.50
N ASP A 282 13.16 8.42 28.90
CA ASP A 282 13.31 9.67 28.18
C ASP A 282 13.18 10.91 29.09
N ALA A 283 13.47 12.07 28.51
CA ALA A 283 13.48 13.33 29.23
C ALA A 283 12.08 13.68 29.77
N GLY A 284 12.01 14.11 31.03
CA GLY A 284 10.77 14.47 31.72
C GLY A 284 10.10 13.32 32.47
N LYS A 285 10.51 12.05 32.25
CA LYS A 285 10.09 10.95 33.12
C LYS A 285 10.64 11.15 34.53
N THR A 286 9.82 10.78 35.50
CA THR A 286 10.12 10.92 36.93
C THR A 286 10.29 9.55 37.57
N VAL A 287 11.44 9.36 38.22
CA VAL A 287 11.85 8.15 38.93
C VAL A 287 11.81 8.41 40.43
N THR A 288 11.27 7.46 41.18
CA THR A 288 11.38 7.40 42.63
C THR A 288 12.42 6.35 43.03
N LEU A 289 13.51 6.80 43.65
CA LEU A 289 14.55 5.97 44.22
C LEU A 289 14.26 5.78 45.72
N THR A 290 13.93 4.56 46.10
CA THR A 290 13.63 4.17 47.47
C THR A 290 14.89 3.59 48.11
N VAL A 291 15.48 4.33 49.05
CA VAL A 291 16.65 3.91 49.83
C VAL A 291 16.16 3.17 51.07
N ASN A 292 16.40 1.86 51.12
CA ASN A 292 15.99 1.00 52.22
C ASN A 292 17.11 0.88 53.26
N PHE A 293 16.78 1.03 54.53
CA PHE A 293 17.68 0.90 55.67
C PHE A 293 17.33 -0.33 56.53
N SER A 294 18.29 -0.82 57.31
CA SER A 294 18.12 -1.97 58.20
C SER A 294 17.23 -1.68 59.43
N ALA A 295 16.95 -0.41 59.70
CA ALA A 295 16.05 0.06 60.74
C ALA A 295 15.46 1.44 60.37
N PRO A 296 14.39 1.90 61.03
CA PRO A 296 13.83 3.23 60.80
C PRO A 296 14.83 4.36 61.05
N VAL A 297 14.82 5.37 60.17
CA VAL A 297 15.69 6.56 60.24
C VAL A 297 14.87 7.84 60.16
N THR A 298 15.32 8.88 60.85
CA THR A 298 14.75 10.23 60.82
C THR A 298 15.67 11.16 60.05
N VAL A 299 15.08 11.92 59.14
CA VAL A 299 15.79 12.89 58.29
C VAL A 299 15.58 14.30 58.83
N ALA A 300 16.65 15.06 58.96
CA ALA A 300 16.63 16.52 59.12
C ALA A 300 17.37 17.19 57.95
N GLY A 301 16.85 18.30 57.44
CA GLY A 301 17.37 18.94 56.22
C GLY A 301 16.88 18.25 54.94
N SER A 302 17.59 18.48 53.83
CA SER A 302 17.21 17.99 52.49
C SER A 302 18.37 17.21 51.86
N PRO A 303 18.55 15.92 52.20
CA PRO A 303 19.56 15.10 51.55
C PRO A 303 19.22 14.84 50.08
N SER A 304 20.22 14.47 49.29
CA SER A 304 20.06 14.17 47.86
C SER A 304 20.90 12.98 47.44
N LEU A 305 20.47 12.26 46.41
CA LEU A 305 21.32 11.28 45.73
C LEU A 305 21.98 11.97 44.54
N ALA A 306 23.29 11.85 44.39
CA ALA A 306 23.98 12.17 43.15
C ALA A 306 23.92 10.97 42.21
N LEU A 307 23.65 11.21 40.94
CA LEU A 307 23.51 10.18 39.90
C LEU A 307 24.64 10.30 38.88
N ASP A 308 25.01 9.17 38.25
CA ASP A 308 26.11 9.12 37.28
C ASP A 308 25.80 9.78 35.93
N ASP A 309 24.53 10.06 35.64
CA ASP A 309 24.09 10.90 34.51
C ASP A 309 24.25 12.41 34.77
N GLY A 310 24.84 12.79 35.91
CA GLY A 310 25.01 14.18 36.37
C GLY A 310 23.78 14.76 37.06
N GLY A 311 22.69 14.00 37.15
CA GLY A 311 21.45 14.38 37.83
C GLY A 311 21.55 14.28 39.35
N SER A 312 20.51 14.80 40.02
CA SER A 312 20.36 14.65 41.47
C SER A 312 18.92 14.33 41.84
N ALA A 313 18.73 13.25 42.61
CA ALA A 313 17.44 12.89 43.17
C ALA A 313 17.25 13.59 44.52
N SER A 314 16.15 14.33 44.68
CA SER A 314 15.85 15.08 45.89
C SER A 314 15.02 14.26 46.87
N PHE A 315 15.34 14.32 48.17
CA PHE A 315 14.52 13.68 49.19
C PHE A 315 13.08 14.20 49.18
N THR A 316 12.09 13.30 49.17
CA THR A 316 10.67 13.66 49.12
C THR A 316 9.86 13.16 50.31
N SER A 317 10.10 11.95 50.80
CA SER A 317 9.32 11.37 51.90
C SER A 317 10.00 10.17 52.59
N GLY A 318 9.41 9.66 53.68
CA GLY A 318 9.85 8.44 54.35
C GLY A 318 10.59 8.63 55.68
N SER A 319 10.78 9.87 56.13
CA SER A 319 11.35 10.17 57.46
C SER A 319 10.54 9.51 58.58
N GLY A 320 11.21 8.85 59.51
CA GLY A 320 10.61 8.03 60.58
C GLY A 320 10.34 6.58 60.18
N THR A 321 10.72 6.15 58.97
CA THR A 321 10.55 4.79 58.47
C THR A 321 11.89 4.19 58.02
N SER A 322 11.91 2.91 57.65
CA SER A 322 13.09 2.24 57.11
C SER A 322 13.27 2.44 55.59
N ALA A 323 12.44 3.25 54.94
CA ALA A 323 12.50 3.51 53.50
C ALA A 323 12.39 5.02 53.24
N LEU A 324 13.45 5.60 52.65
CA LEU A 324 13.49 7.00 52.26
C LEU A 324 13.28 7.11 50.74
N ASN A 325 12.33 7.94 50.32
CA ASN A 325 12.04 8.17 48.91
C ASN A 325 12.75 9.43 48.43
N PHE A 326 13.41 9.31 47.29
CA PHE A 326 14.03 10.39 46.55
C PHE A 326 13.42 10.44 45.16
N THR A 327 13.17 11.64 44.64
CA THR A 327 12.57 11.80 43.31
C THR A 327 13.56 12.48 42.39
N TYR A 328 13.70 11.91 41.19
CA TYR A 328 14.53 12.39 40.11
C TYR A 328 13.69 12.56 38.85
N THR A 329 13.83 13.69 38.16
CA THR A 329 13.23 13.89 36.84
C THR A 329 14.35 13.99 35.83
N VAL A 330 14.32 13.13 34.82
CA VAL A 330 15.33 13.07 33.76
C VAL A 330 15.35 14.39 33.01
N ALA A 331 16.50 15.06 32.96
CA ALA A 331 16.68 16.28 32.18
C ALA A 331 17.08 15.95 30.73
N PRO A 332 16.84 16.85 29.76
CA PRO A 332 17.28 16.65 28.38
C PRO A 332 18.80 16.49 28.26
N ASN A 333 19.24 15.69 27.29
CA ASN A 333 20.66 15.40 26.98
C ASN A 333 21.41 14.64 28.08
N GLN A 334 20.71 13.93 28.94
CA GLN A 334 21.30 12.95 29.85
C GLN A 334 21.17 11.57 29.22
N ASN A 335 22.27 10.81 29.18
CA ASN A 335 22.26 9.46 28.64
C ASN A 335 23.15 8.59 29.54
N THR A 336 22.62 7.50 30.06
CA THR A 336 23.41 6.47 30.74
C THR A 336 22.83 5.09 30.44
N PRO A 337 23.65 4.11 30.04
CA PRO A 337 23.17 2.75 29.75
C PRO A 337 22.69 2.01 31.02
N ALA A 338 23.07 2.50 32.20
CA ALA A 338 22.59 2.00 33.48
C ALA A 338 22.80 3.07 34.56
N LEU A 339 21.71 3.69 35.01
CA LEU A 339 21.70 4.68 36.06
C LEU A 339 22.25 4.09 37.36
N THR A 340 23.26 4.75 37.93
CA THR A 340 23.83 4.42 39.23
C THR A 340 23.72 5.59 40.20
N VAL A 341 23.60 5.25 41.48
CA VAL A 341 23.69 6.24 42.55
C VAL A 341 25.17 6.43 42.86
N SER A 342 25.71 7.59 42.50
CA SER A 342 27.11 7.94 42.77
C SER A 342 27.36 8.13 44.26
N SER A 343 26.45 8.82 44.96
CA SER A 343 26.52 9.05 46.40
C SER A 343 25.17 9.44 46.99
N LEU A 344 25.04 9.31 48.30
CA LEU A 344 23.99 9.96 49.09
C LEU A 344 24.62 11.13 49.85
N ASP A 345 24.29 12.33 49.42
CA ASP A 345 24.91 13.57 49.86
C ASP A 345 24.06 14.24 50.96
N LEU A 346 24.75 14.62 52.03
CA LEU A 346 24.18 15.41 53.11
C LEU A 346 24.71 16.85 53.00
N PRO A 347 23.89 17.83 52.61
CA PRO A 347 24.29 19.24 52.68
C PRO A 347 24.53 19.66 54.13
N ALA A 348 25.25 20.78 54.33
CA ALA A 348 25.64 21.24 55.67
C ALA A 348 24.42 21.38 56.60
N GLY A 349 24.42 20.62 57.71
CA GLY A 349 23.33 20.59 58.69
C GLY A 349 22.24 19.55 58.43
N ALA A 350 22.27 18.83 57.30
CA ALA A 350 21.39 17.68 57.07
C ALA A 350 21.91 16.43 57.81
N THR A 351 20.98 15.64 58.36
CA THR A 351 21.30 14.39 59.07
C THR A 351 20.31 13.29 58.72
N ILE A 352 20.79 12.05 58.74
CA ILE A 352 19.97 10.83 58.70
C ILE A 352 20.37 10.04 59.93
N LEU A 353 19.49 10.01 60.93
CA LEU A 353 19.77 9.43 62.24
C LEU A 353 18.83 8.25 62.52
N ASP A 354 19.34 7.20 63.17
CA ASP A 354 18.48 6.16 63.73
C ASP A 354 17.73 6.63 64.99
N ALA A 355 16.87 5.77 65.56
CA ALA A 355 16.12 6.07 66.78
C ALA A 355 17.01 6.33 68.02
N SER A 356 18.27 5.91 67.98
CA SER A 356 19.28 6.12 69.03
C SER A 356 20.18 7.34 68.76
N SER A 357 19.83 8.17 67.76
CA SER A 357 20.60 9.36 67.32
C SER A 357 21.97 9.07 66.72
N ASN A 358 22.23 7.85 66.25
CA ASN A 358 23.47 7.55 65.50
C ASN A 358 23.30 7.90 64.03
N SER A 359 24.36 8.41 63.40
CA SER A 359 24.39 8.66 61.95
C SER A 359 24.30 7.36 61.17
N ALA A 360 23.32 7.25 60.27
CA ALA A 360 23.13 6.09 59.42
C ALA A 360 24.38 5.80 58.56
N GLY A 361 24.67 4.52 58.33
CA GLY A 361 25.77 4.09 57.48
C GLY A 361 25.45 4.28 56.00
N LEU A 362 26.03 5.31 55.37
CA LEU A 362 25.73 5.70 53.99
C LEU A 362 26.73 5.18 52.95
N THR A 363 27.83 4.55 53.37
CA THR A 363 28.92 4.12 52.46
C THR A 363 28.44 3.20 51.34
N ARG A 364 27.42 2.37 51.60
CA ARG A 364 26.82 1.50 50.56
C ARG A 364 26.08 2.27 49.46
N ALA A 365 25.76 3.55 49.64
CA ALA A 365 25.20 4.37 48.57
C ALA A 365 26.24 4.75 47.51
N GLN A 366 27.55 4.66 47.82
CA GLN A 366 28.59 5.08 46.88
C GLN A 366 28.69 4.11 45.70
N ASN A 367 28.54 4.64 44.48
CA ASN A 367 28.50 3.86 43.24
C ASN A 367 27.53 2.67 43.31
N TYR A 368 26.39 2.86 43.96
CA TYR A 368 25.39 1.80 44.11
C TYR A 368 24.70 1.55 42.76
N LYS A 369 24.88 0.33 42.26
CA LYS A 369 24.22 -0.16 41.04
C LYS A 369 22.81 -0.61 41.36
N LEU A 370 21.81 -0.02 40.68
CA LEU A 370 20.42 -0.42 40.81
C LEU A 370 20.20 -1.86 40.32
N ALA A 371 19.15 -2.50 40.84
CA ALA A 371 18.73 -3.83 40.38
C ALA A 371 18.13 -3.70 38.97
N GLY A 372 18.73 -4.40 38.00
CA GLY A 372 18.39 -4.27 36.57
C GLY A 372 19.02 -3.02 35.92
N PRO A 373 19.40 -3.06 34.63
CA PRO A 373 19.80 -1.85 33.92
C PRO A 373 18.61 -0.91 33.78
N LEU A 374 18.64 0.21 34.50
CA LEU A 374 17.74 1.34 34.30
C LEU A 374 18.44 2.32 33.35
N GLN A 375 18.11 2.26 32.07
CA GLN A 375 18.69 3.12 31.06
C GLN A 375 18.04 4.49 31.07
N ILE A 376 18.85 5.54 30.94
CA ILE A 376 18.40 6.87 30.57
C ILE A 376 18.83 7.07 29.12
N ASP A 377 17.86 7.28 28.23
CA ASP A 377 18.09 7.64 26.84
C ASP A 377 17.18 8.80 26.47
N THR A 378 17.77 9.95 26.22
CA THR A 378 17.07 11.18 25.85
C THR A 378 17.34 11.57 24.40
N THR A 379 17.91 10.66 23.60
CA THR A 379 18.32 10.91 22.23
C THR A 379 17.21 10.44 21.28
N PRO A 380 16.49 11.35 20.60
CA PRO A 380 15.50 10.91 19.63
C PRO A 380 16.13 10.18 18.44
N PRO A 381 15.45 9.17 17.88
CA PRO A 381 15.94 8.46 16.71
C PRO A 381 16.08 9.40 15.51
N VAL A 382 17.09 9.17 14.68
CA VAL A 382 17.30 9.98 13.47
C VAL A 382 16.49 9.44 12.30
N VAL A 383 15.34 10.05 12.04
CA VAL A 383 14.43 9.65 10.94
C VAL A 383 14.67 10.51 9.70
N THR A 384 14.79 9.89 8.53
CA THR A 384 14.89 10.58 7.25
C THR A 384 13.83 10.10 6.27
N ILE A 385 13.44 10.98 5.33
CA ILE A 385 12.82 10.61 4.06
C ILE A 385 13.85 10.94 2.98
N SER A 386 14.19 9.96 2.14
CA SER A 386 15.22 10.12 1.10
C SER A 386 14.65 10.52 -0.27
N ASN A 387 13.32 10.54 -0.42
CA ASN A 387 12.66 11.11 -1.60
C ASN A 387 12.90 12.62 -1.71
N MET A 388 12.90 13.11 -2.95
CA MET A 388 12.89 14.56 -3.24
C MET A 388 11.48 15.05 -3.56
N ASP A 389 11.27 16.35 -3.37
CA ASP A 389 10.05 17.03 -3.81
C ASP A 389 9.83 16.82 -5.31
N THR A 390 8.58 16.54 -5.70
CA THR A 390 8.26 16.29 -7.11
C THR A 390 6.80 16.55 -7.46
N VAL A 391 6.53 16.67 -8.76
CA VAL A 391 5.19 16.70 -9.34
C VAL A 391 4.95 15.35 -10.02
N THR A 392 3.78 14.75 -9.79
CA THR A 392 3.42 13.44 -10.35
C THR A 392 1.99 13.45 -10.87
N SER A 393 1.70 12.60 -11.85
CA SER A 393 0.33 12.27 -12.30
C SER A 393 -0.18 10.96 -11.69
N GLN A 394 0.66 10.25 -10.93
CA GLN A 394 0.29 8.99 -10.29
C GLN A 394 -0.28 9.23 -8.89
N PRO A 395 -1.47 8.71 -8.57
CA PRO A 395 -2.12 8.94 -7.28
C PRO A 395 -1.48 8.17 -6.13
N THR A 396 -0.56 7.24 -6.41
CA THR A 396 0.13 6.43 -5.39
C THR A 396 1.63 6.58 -5.53
N GLN A 397 2.31 6.80 -4.42
CA GLN A 397 3.76 6.95 -4.37
C GLN A 397 4.35 6.06 -3.28
N THR A 398 5.62 5.70 -3.42
CA THR A 398 6.38 5.02 -2.37
C THR A 398 7.36 6.01 -1.77
N LEU A 399 7.24 6.23 -0.47
CA LEU A 399 8.25 6.93 0.32
C LEU A 399 9.24 5.92 0.88
N ALA A 400 10.50 6.30 0.92
CA ALA A 400 11.58 5.53 1.50
C ALA A 400 12.45 6.44 2.37
N GLY A 401 13.15 5.84 3.31
CA GLY A 401 13.96 6.57 4.28
C GLY A 401 14.76 5.64 5.17
N THR A 402 15.35 6.24 6.21
CA THR A 402 16.10 5.50 7.22
C THR A 402 15.67 5.92 8.62
N VAL A 403 15.86 5.01 9.57
CA VAL A 403 16.08 5.27 10.99
C VAL A 403 17.50 4.81 11.34
N ASP A 404 17.99 5.14 12.53
CA ASP A 404 19.17 4.54 13.13
C ASP A 404 19.03 3.02 13.28
N VAL A 405 20.16 2.32 13.18
CA VAL A 405 20.19 0.85 13.25
C VAL A 405 19.80 0.30 14.64
N ALA A 406 19.91 1.10 15.69
CA ALA A 406 19.47 0.74 17.03
C ALA A 406 17.93 0.61 17.09
N ASP A 407 17.24 1.33 16.21
CA ASP A 407 15.79 1.40 16.08
C ASP A 407 15.28 0.54 14.91
N ALA A 408 16.12 -0.37 14.41
CA ALA A 408 15.64 -1.43 13.55
C ALA A 408 14.56 -2.25 14.30
N ASN A 409 13.44 -2.51 13.63
CA ASN A 409 12.22 -3.15 14.17
C ASN A 409 11.28 -2.27 15.02
N THR A 410 11.49 -0.95 15.09
CA THR A 410 10.49 0.00 15.60
C THR A 410 9.35 0.22 14.58
N THR A 411 8.52 1.25 14.74
CA THR A 411 7.42 1.57 13.83
C THR A 411 7.54 2.99 13.31
N VAL A 412 7.86 3.13 12.03
CA VAL A 412 7.82 4.41 11.34
C VAL A 412 6.38 4.73 10.94
N LEU A 413 5.89 5.87 11.41
CA LEU A 413 4.60 6.46 11.07
C LEU A 413 4.78 7.58 10.06
N VAL A 414 4.04 7.55 8.95
CA VAL A 414 4.08 8.58 7.91
C VAL A 414 2.83 9.45 8.01
N PHE A 415 3.02 10.76 8.02
CA PHE A 415 1.97 11.77 8.12
C PHE A 415 1.92 12.63 6.87
N ASP A 416 0.73 12.96 6.38
CA ASP A 416 0.48 14.08 5.48
C ASP A 416 -0.08 15.25 6.31
N GLY A 417 0.73 16.30 6.48
CA GLY A 417 0.46 17.34 7.45
C GLY A 417 0.34 16.80 8.88
N SER A 418 -0.88 16.70 9.41
CA SER A 418 -1.17 16.17 10.75
C SER A 418 -1.86 14.80 10.75
N THR A 419 -2.22 14.27 9.57
CA THR A 419 -2.97 13.01 9.45
C THR A 419 -2.00 11.87 9.18
N GLN A 420 -2.06 10.80 9.98
CA GLN A 420 -1.30 9.59 9.69
C GLN A 420 -1.89 8.91 8.45
N VAL A 421 -1.05 8.63 7.45
CA VAL A 421 -1.45 8.06 6.16
C VAL A 421 -0.84 6.69 5.89
N ALA A 422 0.27 6.34 6.56
CA ALA A 422 0.88 5.02 6.47
C ALA A 422 1.68 4.68 7.74
N SER A 423 2.02 3.41 7.88
CA SER A 423 2.93 2.89 8.91
C SER A 423 3.75 1.74 8.34
N THR A 424 5.00 1.59 8.76
CA THR A 424 5.89 0.51 8.32
C THR A 424 6.90 0.18 9.41
N THR A 425 7.47 -1.02 9.35
CA THR A 425 8.55 -1.46 10.25
C THR A 425 9.87 -1.38 9.49
N PRO A 426 10.87 -0.62 9.99
CA PRO A 426 12.20 -0.59 9.40
C PRO A 426 12.86 -1.97 9.39
N GLN A 427 13.63 -2.23 8.35
CA GLN A 427 14.45 -3.43 8.21
C GLN A 427 15.59 -3.44 9.24
N SER A 428 16.30 -4.56 9.34
CA SER A 428 17.44 -4.72 10.27
C SER A 428 18.59 -3.73 10.03
N ASP A 429 18.65 -3.11 8.85
CA ASP A 429 19.63 -2.08 8.50
C ASP A 429 19.11 -0.64 8.69
N GLY A 430 17.91 -0.47 9.27
CA GLY A 430 17.26 0.82 9.49
C GLY A 430 16.53 1.37 8.26
N SER A 431 16.59 0.72 7.10
CA SER A 431 15.88 1.17 5.90
C SER A 431 14.38 0.87 5.99
N TRP A 432 13.56 1.80 5.53
CA TRP A 432 12.10 1.62 5.50
C TRP A 432 11.50 2.10 4.19
N SER A 433 10.34 1.52 3.85
CA SER A 433 9.52 2.00 2.74
C SER A 433 8.03 1.90 3.09
N ALA A 434 7.25 2.86 2.60
CA ALA A 434 5.80 2.94 2.82
C ALA A 434 5.09 3.48 1.57
N GLY A 435 3.99 2.83 1.18
CA GLY A 435 3.11 3.35 0.14
C GLY A 435 2.17 4.43 0.69
N VAL A 436 2.02 5.54 -0.04
CA VAL A 436 1.10 6.64 0.27
C VAL A 436 0.19 6.92 -0.91
N THR A 437 -1.03 7.38 -0.63
CA THR A 437 -1.99 7.86 -1.65
C THR A 437 -2.08 9.38 -1.56
N LEU A 438 -1.96 10.04 -2.71
CA LEU A 438 -1.96 11.51 -2.82
C LEU A 438 -3.37 12.04 -3.04
N ALA A 439 -3.72 13.12 -2.34
CA ALA A 439 -4.81 14.01 -2.73
C ALA A 439 -4.37 14.93 -3.87
N ASN A 440 -5.31 15.38 -4.71
CA ASN A 440 -5.00 16.31 -5.79
C ASN A 440 -4.47 17.65 -5.23
N GLY A 441 -3.36 18.15 -5.77
CA GLY A 441 -2.62 19.27 -5.21
C GLY A 441 -1.39 18.83 -4.40
N ALA A 442 -0.90 19.71 -3.52
CA ALA A 442 0.30 19.47 -2.71
C ALA A 442 -0.01 18.58 -1.49
N ASN A 443 0.81 17.56 -1.28
CA ASN A 443 0.80 16.63 -0.14
C ASN A 443 2.18 16.73 0.54
N VAL A 444 2.22 16.97 1.85
CA VAL A 444 3.46 17.28 2.58
C VAL A 444 3.71 16.21 3.61
N PHE A 445 4.64 15.32 3.30
CA PHE A 445 4.91 14.14 4.11
C PHE A 445 6.02 14.36 5.12
N THR A 446 5.80 13.88 6.35
CA THR A 446 6.82 13.70 7.38
C THR A 446 6.76 12.28 7.91
N ALA A 447 7.90 11.73 8.32
CA ALA A 447 7.99 10.43 8.96
C ALA A 447 8.40 10.61 10.42
N ARG A 448 7.84 9.79 11.30
CA ARG A 448 8.17 9.76 12.73
C ARG A 448 8.48 8.35 13.17
N ASP A 449 9.42 8.24 14.08
CA ASP A 449 9.72 6.99 14.76
C ASP A 449 9.80 7.24 16.27
N THR A 450 9.56 6.19 17.05
CA THR A 450 9.65 6.25 18.52
C THR A 450 10.54 5.10 18.98
N ASP A 451 11.63 5.44 19.65
CA ASP A 451 12.58 4.47 20.19
C ASP A 451 12.01 3.71 21.41
N ALA A 452 12.82 2.82 21.99
CA ALA A 452 12.43 2.04 23.17
C ALA A 452 12.21 2.90 24.43
N ALA A 453 12.90 4.04 24.54
CA ALA A 453 12.80 4.98 25.66
C ALA A 453 11.55 5.88 25.55
N GLY A 454 10.98 6.00 24.35
CA GLY A 454 9.83 6.84 24.04
C GLY A 454 10.19 8.17 23.37
N ASN A 455 11.45 8.41 23.01
CA ASN A 455 11.83 9.62 22.28
C ASN A 455 11.30 9.57 20.86
N ILE A 456 10.79 10.71 20.36
CA ILE A 456 10.19 10.80 19.03
C ILE A 456 11.13 11.52 18.07
N GLY A 457 11.63 10.79 17.09
CA GLY A 457 12.33 11.33 15.93
C GLY A 457 11.34 11.81 14.87
N THR A 458 11.62 12.91 14.18
CA THR A 458 10.79 13.40 13.06
C THR A 458 11.69 13.81 11.90
N SER A 459 11.36 13.36 10.69
CA SER A 459 12.08 13.71 9.47
C SER A 459 11.82 15.15 9.02
N ASN A 460 12.69 15.64 8.13
CA ASN A 460 12.33 16.77 7.27
C ASN A 460 11.11 16.42 6.39
N SER A 461 10.38 17.44 5.95
CA SER A 461 9.23 17.26 5.07
C SER A 461 9.63 17.03 3.61
N VAL A 462 8.91 16.16 2.90
CA VAL A 462 8.96 16.04 1.43
C VAL A 462 7.59 16.36 0.84
N THR A 463 7.54 17.08 -0.28
CA THR A 463 6.30 17.50 -0.93
C THR A 463 6.09 16.77 -2.26
N TYR A 464 4.96 16.07 -2.38
CA TYR A 464 4.47 15.56 -3.66
C TYR A 464 3.27 16.39 -4.12
N THR A 465 3.36 16.96 -5.31
CA THR A 465 2.22 17.63 -5.95
C THR A 465 1.58 16.68 -6.96
N LEU A 466 0.41 16.12 -6.64
CA LEU A 466 -0.39 15.39 -7.61
C LEU A 466 -1.07 16.40 -8.53
N ASN A 467 -0.78 16.32 -9.82
CA ASN A 467 -1.51 17.02 -10.86
C ASN A 467 -2.38 16.00 -11.60
N ALA A 468 -3.56 15.71 -11.04
CA ALA A 468 -4.49 14.72 -11.60
C ALA A 468 -5.37 15.27 -12.73
N THR A 469 -5.03 16.43 -13.31
CA THR A 469 -5.76 16.94 -14.47
C THR A 469 -5.45 16.04 -15.67
N ALA A 470 -6.39 15.14 -16.02
CA ALA A 470 -6.30 14.37 -17.25
C ALA A 470 -6.12 15.35 -18.44
N PRO A 471 -5.26 15.04 -19.43
CA PRO A 471 -5.17 15.83 -20.64
C PRO A 471 -6.57 16.00 -21.22
N ALA A 472 -6.94 17.22 -21.59
CA ALA A 472 -8.23 17.47 -22.23
C ALA A 472 -8.27 16.67 -23.54
N ALA A 473 -9.33 15.90 -23.76
CA ALA A 473 -9.50 15.18 -25.02
C ALA A 473 -9.69 16.17 -26.17
N ALA A 474 -9.17 15.81 -27.35
CA ALA A 474 -9.43 16.55 -28.58
C ALA A 474 -10.95 16.75 -28.80
N ALA A 475 -11.39 17.99 -29.05
CA ALA A 475 -12.80 18.32 -29.26
C ALA A 475 -13.05 18.97 -30.62
N VAL A 476 -14.22 18.71 -31.23
CA VAL A 476 -14.62 19.38 -32.47
C VAL A 476 -14.80 20.89 -32.22
N THR A 477 -14.08 21.72 -32.97
CA THR A 477 -14.10 23.19 -32.84
C THR A 477 -14.93 23.88 -33.92
N SER A 478 -14.93 23.33 -35.14
CA SER A 478 -15.72 23.86 -36.26
C SER A 478 -15.86 22.83 -37.39
N ILE A 479 -16.83 23.04 -38.26
CA ILE A 479 -16.99 22.30 -39.52
C ILE A 479 -17.17 23.32 -40.64
N THR A 480 -16.43 23.15 -41.74
CA THR A 480 -16.55 23.96 -42.95
C THR A 480 -16.94 23.10 -44.14
N THR A 481 -17.52 23.73 -45.15
CA THR A 481 -18.00 23.09 -46.38
C THR A 481 -17.33 23.68 -47.61
N SER A 482 -17.04 22.82 -48.58
CA SER A 482 -16.47 23.20 -49.88
C SER A 482 -16.88 22.19 -50.96
N GLY A 483 -16.70 22.54 -52.24
CA GLY A 483 -17.09 21.68 -53.35
C GLY A 483 -17.41 22.49 -54.60
N SER A 484 -17.76 21.79 -55.69
CA SER A 484 -18.30 22.45 -56.88
C SER A 484 -19.65 23.07 -56.54
N GLY A 485 -19.89 24.32 -56.93
CA GLY A 485 -21.11 25.06 -56.58
C GLY A 485 -21.13 25.62 -55.15
N VAL A 486 -20.10 25.37 -54.34
CA VAL A 486 -20.01 25.89 -52.95
C VAL A 486 -18.96 27.01 -52.87
N THR A 487 -19.39 28.22 -52.53
CA THR A 487 -18.52 29.39 -52.33
C THR A 487 -18.71 29.96 -50.93
N ASN A 488 -17.66 29.97 -50.11
CA ASN A 488 -17.71 30.43 -48.71
C ASN A 488 -18.82 29.76 -47.87
N GLY A 489 -19.08 28.48 -48.15
CA GLY A 489 -20.14 27.69 -47.50
C GLY A 489 -21.56 27.97 -48.01
N ASN A 490 -21.72 28.86 -48.99
CA ASN A 490 -22.99 29.06 -49.68
C ASN A 490 -23.07 28.25 -50.97
N GLY A 491 -24.23 27.67 -51.26
CA GLY A 491 -24.51 26.98 -52.52
C GLY A 491 -25.96 26.54 -52.62
N ASP A 492 -26.42 26.35 -53.85
CA ASP A 492 -27.70 25.71 -54.17
C ASP A 492 -27.39 24.52 -55.08
N LEU A 493 -27.63 23.31 -54.58
CA LEU A 493 -27.05 22.09 -55.13
C LEU A 493 -28.12 21.07 -55.51
N ASP A 494 -28.06 20.64 -56.77
CA ASP A 494 -28.84 19.55 -57.33
C ASP A 494 -28.20 18.16 -57.12
N ALA A 495 -28.91 17.12 -57.57
CA ALA A 495 -28.47 15.74 -57.43
C ALA A 495 -27.19 15.46 -58.23
N GLY A 496 -26.24 14.80 -57.59
CA GLY A 496 -24.91 14.48 -58.15
C GLY A 496 -23.80 15.43 -57.70
N ASN A 497 -24.14 16.59 -57.14
CA ASN A 497 -23.14 17.50 -56.59
C ASN A 497 -22.49 16.90 -55.33
N THR A 498 -21.20 17.17 -55.15
CA THR A 498 -20.42 16.62 -54.03
C THR A 498 -19.93 17.75 -53.12
N VAL A 499 -20.28 17.64 -51.84
CA VAL A 499 -19.87 18.53 -50.75
C VAL A 499 -18.78 17.85 -49.93
N THR A 500 -17.68 18.54 -49.74
CA THR A 500 -16.62 18.18 -48.80
C THR A 500 -16.86 18.89 -47.48
N LEU A 501 -16.95 18.12 -46.39
CA LEU A 501 -17.06 18.63 -45.03
C LEU A 501 -15.73 18.42 -44.29
N SER A 502 -15.12 19.50 -43.83
CA SER A 502 -13.88 19.48 -43.05
C SER A 502 -14.19 19.74 -41.58
N VAL A 503 -13.96 18.73 -40.73
CA VAL A 503 -14.20 18.77 -39.28
C VAL A 503 -12.89 19.06 -38.57
N TYR A 504 -12.81 20.21 -37.90
CA TYR A 504 -11.63 20.67 -37.16
C TYR A 504 -11.70 20.23 -35.71
N PHE A 505 -10.61 19.70 -35.18
CA PHE A 505 -10.41 19.35 -33.78
C PHE A 505 -9.47 20.36 -33.09
N SER A 506 -9.50 20.40 -31.75
CA SER A 506 -8.63 21.27 -30.96
C SER A 506 -7.15 20.85 -30.97
N GLU A 507 -6.85 19.62 -31.39
CA GLU A 507 -5.52 19.05 -31.55
C GLU A 507 -5.57 17.86 -32.52
N PRO A 508 -4.42 17.33 -32.99
CA PRO A 508 -4.41 16.19 -33.91
C PRO A 508 -5.04 14.92 -33.35
N VAL A 509 -5.82 14.23 -34.19
CA VAL A 509 -6.51 12.97 -33.84
C VAL A 509 -6.12 11.82 -34.75
N THR A 510 -6.05 10.61 -34.19
CA THR A 510 -5.87 9.35 -34.90
C THR A 510 -7.21 8.66 -35.07
N VAL A 511 -7.53 8.29 -36.31
CA VAL A 511 -8.77 7.58 -36.66
C VAL A 511 -8.45 6.12 -36.99
N THR A 512 -9.21 5.20 -36.38
CA THR A 512 -9.28 3.78 -36.77
C THR A 512 -10.70 3.44 -37.17
N GLY A 513 -10.91 2.80 -38.33
CA GLY A 513 -12.24 2.53 -38.88
C GLY A 513 -12.75 3.63 -39.83
N SER A 514 -14.06 3.67 -40.07
CA SER A 514 -14.69 4.58 -41.04
C SER A 514 -15.90 5.29 -40.42
N PRO A 515 -15.70 6.41 -39.71
CA PRO A 515 -16.82 7.20 -39.19
C PRO A 515 -17.61 7.87 -40.34
N SER A 516 -18.81 8.39 -40.04
CA SER A 516 -19.63 9.12 -41.00
C SER A 516 -20.37 10.30 -40.36
N LEU A 517 -20.73 11.31 -41.15
CA LEU A 517 -21.61 12.39 -40.70
C LEU A 517 -23.04 12.09 -41.19
N ALA A 518 -24.03 12.09 -40.29
CA ALA A 518 -25.44 12.08 -40.68
C ALA A 518 -25.89 13.53 -40.96
N LEU A 519 -26.64 13.72 -42.03
CA LEU A 519 -27.10 15.02 -42.50
C LEU A 519 -28.63 15.15 -42.34
N ASN A 520 -29.13 16.39 -42.26
CA ASN A 520 -30.55 16.66 -42.00
C ASN A 520 -31.50 16.43 -43.20
N ASP A 521 -30.96 16.26 -44.39
CA ASP A 521 -31.69 15.83 -45.60
C ASP A 521 -31.87 14.30 -45.70
N GLY A 522 -31.32 13.55 -44.72
CA GLY A 522 -31.32 12.08 -44.70
C GLY A 522 -30.06 11.45 -45.30
N GLY A 523 -29.17 12.26 -45.88
CA GLY A 523 -27.91 11.84 -46.45
C GLY A 523 -26.85 11.47 -45.40
N ASN A 524 -25.76 10.86 -45.88
CA ASN A 524 -24.60 10.53 -45.05
C ASN A 524 -23.28 10.89 -45.77
N ALA A 525 -22.45 11.68 -45.09
CA ALA A 525 -21.10 11.99 -45.56
C ALA A 525 -20.12 10.91 -45.10
N SER A 526 -19.36 10.35 -46.03
CA SER A 526 -18.38 9.30 -45.78
C SER A 526 -17.01 9.86 -45.43
N TYR A 527 -16.33 9.29 -44.44
CA TYR A 527 -14.96 9.66 -44.09
C TYR A 527 -13.97 9.35 -45.23
N VAL A 528 -13.13 10.32 -45.57
CA VAL A 528 -12.15 10.25 -46.67
C VAL A 528 -10.71 10.23 -46.17
N GLY A 529 -10.39 10.98 -45.11
CA GLY A 529 -9.02 11.08 -44.59
C GLY A 529 -8.82 12.18 -43.56
N GLY A 530 -7.56 12.36 -43.12
CA GLY A 530 -7.19 13.34 -42.09
C GLY A 530 -6.64 12.76 -40.78
N SER A 531 -6.52 11.43 -40.68
CA SER A 531 -5.90 10.77 -39.52
C SER A 531 -4.48 11.28 -39.26
N ASN A 532 -4.14 11.47 -37.99
CA ASN A 532 -2.92 12.14 -37.47
C ASN A 532 -2.84 13.64 -37.79
N SER A 533 -3.97 14.30 -38.04
CA SER A 533 -4.07 15.75 -38.17
C SER A 533 -5.23 16.29 -37.33
N ASP A 534 -5.32 17.61 -37.21
CA ASP A 534 -6.41 18.33 -36.54
C ASP A 534 -7.64 18.52 -37.45
N VAL A 535 -7.64 17.99 -38.68
CA VAL A 535 -8.75 18.13 -39.63
C VAL A 535 -9.12 16.78 -40.24
N LEU A 536 -10.37 16.34 -40.03
CA LEU A 536 -10.94 15.17 -40.69
C LEU A 536 -11.81 15.60 -41.88
N THR A 537 -11.66 14.93 -43.02
CA THR A 537 -12.39 15.23 -44.25
C THR A 537 -13.45 14.16 -44.54
N PHE A 538 -14.66 14.61 -44.84
CA PHE A 538 -15.79 13.78 -45.24
C PHE A 538 -16.35 14.26 -46.59
N THR A 539 -16.91 13.36 -47.38
CA THR A 539 -17.58 13.70 -48.65
C THR A 539 -19.01 13.19 -48.67
N TYR A 540 -19.91 14.05 -49.10
CA TYR A 540 -21.32 13.77 -49.32
C TYR A 540 -21.68 14.09 -50.77
N THR A 541 -22.35 13.16 -51.45
CA THR A 541 -22.87 13.38 -52.81
C THR A 541 -24.38 13.38 -52.74
N VAL A 542 -25.00 14.46 -53.24
CA VAL A 542 -26.45 14.65 -53.22
C VAL A 542 -27.13 13.57 -54.05
N SER A 543 -28.03 12.83 -53.44
CA SER A 543 -28.85 11.81 -54.09
C SER A 543 -30.21 12.38 -54.51
N PRO A 544 -30.82 11.88 -55.60
CA PRO A 544 -32.16 12.31 -55.99
C PRO A 544 -33.19 12.16 -54.85
N GLY A 545 -33.98 13.20 -54.61
CA GLY A 545 -35.01 13.22 -53.57
C GLY A 545 -34.56 13.78 -52.21
N GLU A 546 -33.25 13.98 -52.00
CA GLU A 546 -32.74 14.72 -50.84
C GLU A 546 -33.03 16.22 -51.05
N ASN A 547 -33.61 16.85 -50.03
CA ASN A 547 -33.96 18.27 -50.08
C ASN A 547 -33.86 18.88 -48.69
N THR A 548 -33.13 19.99 -48.57
CA THR A 548 -33.09 20.81 -47.34
C THR A 548 -32.80 22.26 -47.70
N PRO A 549 -33.49 23.24 -47.07
CA PRO A 549 -33.18 24.66 -47.27
C PRO A 549 -31.79 25.04 -46.75
N ASP A 550 -31.22 24.24 -45.84
CA ASP A 550 -29.85 24.42 -45.34
C ASP A 550 -29.30 23.09 -44.82
N LEU A 551 -28.15 22.65 -45.35
CA LEU A 551 -27.53 21.38 -45.01
C LEU A 551 -26.80 21.48 -43.67
N THR A 552 -27.27 20.72 -42.70
CA THR A 552 -26.68 20.66 -41.35
C THR A 552 -26.23 19.25 -40.98
N ILE A 553 -25.24 19.17 -40.11
CA ILE A 553 -24.75 17.92 -39.56
C ILE A 553 -25.63 17.55 -38.36
N SER A 554 -26.33 16.43 -38.45
CA SER A 554 -27.10 15.87 -37.34
C SER A 554 -26.19 15.22 -36.30
N SER A 555 -25.20 14.43 -36.72
CA SER A 555 -24.23 13.80 -35.82
C SER A 555 -22.97 13.29 -36.55
N LEU A 556 -21.87 13.17 -35.82
CA LEU A 556 -20.71 12.35 -36.21
C LEU A 556 -20.86 10.95 -35.59
N ASN A 557 -21.06 9.95 -36.44
CA ASN A 557 -21.32 8.56 -36.08
C ASN A 557 -20.04 7.73 -36.22
N LEU A 558 -19.65 7.05 -35.14
CA LEU A 558 -18.42 6.26 -35.13
C LEU A 558 -18.61 4.85 -35.69
N THR A 559 -19.75 4.19 -35.49
CA THR A 559 -20.06 2.86 -36.05
C THR A 559 -18.90 1.85 -35.93
N GLY A 560 -18.29 1.75 -34.75
CA GLY A 560 -17.14 0.87 -34.49
C GLY A 560 -15.78 1.45 -34.84
N ALA A 561 -15.72 2.65 -35.42
CA ALA A 561 -14.52 3.46 -35.51
C ALA A 561 -14.14 4.05 -34.15
N THR A 562 -12.89 4.47 -34.01
CA THR A 562 -12.40 5.28 -32.89
C THR A 562 -11.70 6.52 -33.42
N ILE A 563 -11.83 7.61 -32.68
CA ILE A 563 -11.09 8.86 -32.89
C ILE A 563 -10.44 9.16 -31.55
N VAL A 564 -9.10 9.15 -31.51
CA VAL A 564 -8.34 9.33 -30.27
C VAL A 564 -7.23 10.36 -30.44
N ASP A 565 -6.91 11.09 -29.39
CA ASP A 565 -5.75 12.00 -29.37
C ASP A 565 -4.41 11.24 -29.17
N ALA A 566 -3.30 11.97 -29.10
CA ALA A 566 -1.98 11.38 -28.84
C ALA A 566 -1.85 10.72 -27.45
N SER A 567 -2.70 11.11 -26.50
CA SER A 567 -2.79 10.53 -25.16
C SER A 567 -3.75 9.33 -25.09
N SER A 568 -4.27 8.87 -26.24
CA SER A 568 -5.27 7.81 -26.36
C SER A 568 -6.63 8.12 -25.71
N ASN A 569 -6.94 9.39 -25.41
CA ASN A 569 -8.28 9.76 -24.98
C ASN A 569 -9.22 9.72 -26.19
N SER A 570 -10.47 9.28 -25.98
CA SER A 570 -11.51 9.38 -27.01
C SER A 570 -11.87 10.84 -27.26
N ALA A 571 -11.84 11.27 -28.52
CA ALA A 571 -12.16 12.65 -28.89
C ALA A 571 -13.62 12.98 -28.56
N ASP A 572 -13.85 14.21 -28.09
CA ASP A 572 -15.19 14.76 -27.90
C ASP A 572 -15.78 15.21 -29.24
N VAL A 573 -16.63 14.35 -29.80
CA VAL A 573 -17.33 14.58 -31.07
C VAL A 573 -18.66 15.33 -30.91
N THR A 574 -19.04 15.73 -29.69
CA THR A 574 -20.35 16.35 -29.44
C THR A 574 -20.50 17.69 -30.15
N GLY A 575 -19.40 18.41 -30.41
CA GLY A 575 -19.39 19.64 -31.19
C GLY A 575 -19.86 19.48 -32.65
N ALA A 576 -19.92 18.26 -33.19
CA ALA A 576 -20.46 18.00 -34.52
C ALA A 576 -21.98 17.78 -34.53
N LYS A 577 -22.63 17.60 -33.36
CA LYS A 577 -24.05 17.29 -33.28
C LYS A 577 -24.90 18.54 -33.52
N ASN A 578 -25.91 18.44 -34.39
CA ASN A 578 -26.76 19.56 -34.81
C ASN A 578 -25.94 20.80 -35.23
N TYR A 579 -24.79 20.57 -35.86
CA TYR A 579 -23.89 21.64 -36.26
C TYR A 579 -24.33 22.21 -37.61
N ASN A 580 -24.48 23.52 -37.69
CA ASN A 580 -24.70 24.23 -38.94
C ASN A 580 -23.40 24.91 -39.40
N PRO A 581 -22.77 24.45 -40.51
CA PRO A 581 -21.64 25.14 -41.12
C PRO A 581 -21.95 26.59 -41.45
N ALA A 582 -20.91 27.43 -41.47
CA ALA A 582 -21.08 28.82 -41.87
C ALA A 582 -21.49 28.90 -43.35
N GLY A 583 -22.53 29.65 -43.65
CA GLY A 583 -23.14 29.74 -44.98
C GLY A 583 -24.59 29.29 -44.97
N ILE A 584 -25.18 29.14 -46.15
CA ILE A 584 -26.47 28.49 -46.39
C ILE A 584 -26.25 27.56 -47.56
N LEU A 585 -26.38 26.27 -47.32
CA LEU A 585 -26.10 25.23 -48.31
C LEU A 585 -27.41 24.51 -48.61
N GLN A 586 -28.16 25.05 -49.56
CA GLN A 586 -29.44 24.48 -49.98
C GLN A 586 -29.18 23.24 -50.82
N ILE A 587 -29.88 22.16 -50.48
CA ILE A 587 -29.98 20.96 -51.30
C ILE A 587 -31.37 20.96 -51.90
N ASP A 588 -31.44 21.07 -53.23
CA ASP A 588 -32.69 21.08 -53.98
C ASP A 588 -32.57 20.14 -55.18
N THR A 589 -33.30 19.04 -55.11
CA THR A 589 -33.36 18.03 -56.18
C THR A 589 -34.71 18.04 -56.89
N THR A 590 -35.52 19.08 -56.66
CA THR A 590 -36.89 19.18 -57.18
C THR A 590 -36.89 19.88 -58.53
N ALA A 591 -37.04 19.09 -59.61
CA ALA A 591 -37.10 19.67 -60.95
C ALA A 591 -38.28 20.67 -61.13
N PRO A 592 -38.05 21.82 -61.79
CA PRO A 592 -39.10 22.75 -62.15
C PRO A 592 -39.99 22.19 -63.26
N THR A 593 -41.06 22.90 -63.58
CA THR A 593 -41.88 22.63 -64.78
C THR A 593 -41.90 23.84 -65.71
N ILE A 594 -42.08 23.59 -67.01
CA ILE A 594 -42.24 24.62 -68.04
C ILE A 594 -43.37 24.24 -69.00
N SER A 595 -44.09 25.25 -69.50
CA SER A 595 -45.18 25.10 -70.46
C SER A 595 -45.09 26.16 -71.56
N ILE A 596 -45.75 25.93 -72.70
CA ILE A 596 -45.88 26.91 -73.80
C ILE A 596 -47.38 27.19 -74.00
N ASN A 597 -47.75 28.47 -74.00
CA ASN A 597 -49.11 28.93 -74.29
C ASN A 597 -49.42 28.81 -75.78
N ASN A 598 -50.70 28.82 -76.15
CA ASN A 598 -51.11 28.86 -77.55
C ASN A 598 -50.47 30.04 -78.30
N ILE A 599 -49.86 29.75 -79.45
CA ILE A 599 -49.21 30.75 -80.31
C ILE A 599 -50.25 31.30 -81.29
N ALA A 600 -50.29 32.61 -81.51
CA ALA A 600 -51.26 33.27 -82.39
C ALA A 600 -52.74 32.86 -82.11
N SER A 601 -53.07 32.57 -80.85
CA SER A 601 -54.39 32.09 -80.36
C SER A 601 -54.86 30.71 -80.84
N SER A 602 -54.28 30.15 -81.91
CA SER A 602 -54.74 28.89 -82.52
C SER A 602 -53.60 27.91 -82.91
N ASN A 603 -52.35 28.24 -82.57
CA ASN A 603 -51.13 27.55 -83.03
C ASN A 603 -50.92 27.58 -84.54
N ILE A 604 -51.63 28.45 -85.25
CA ILE A 604 -51.48 28.68 -86.68
C ILE A 604 -50.95 30.10 -86.88
N VAL A 605 -49.73 30.21 -87.41
CA VAL A 605 -49.13 31.49 -87.79
C VAL A 605 -49.67 31.85 -89.18
N THR A 606 -50.77 32.61 -89.18
CA THR A 606 -51.34 33.19 -90.40
C THR A 606 -50.48 34.33 -90.94
N GLN A 607 -50.72 34.75 -92.19
CA GLN A 607 -50.09 35.96 -92.74
C GLN A 607 -50.25 37.19 -91.83
N SER A 608 -51.45 37.36 -91.26
CA SER A 608 -51.75 38.53 -90.43
C SER A 608 -50.87 38.58 -89.18
N SER A 609 -50.66 37.42 -88.54
CA SER A 609 -49.76 37.26 -87.40
C SER A 609 -48.28 37.28 -87.79
N ALA A 610 -47.92 36.85 -88.99
CA ALA A 610 -46.55 36.94 -89.48
C ALA A 610 -46.14 38.40 -89.75
N ILE A 611 -46.99 39.18 -90.42
CA ILE A 611 -46.75 40.61 -90.72
C ILE A 611 -46.64 41.45 -89.43
N SER A 612 -47.47 41.16 -88.41
CA SER A 612 -47.37 41.84 -87.12
C SER A 612 -46.22 41.35 -86.24
N GLY A 613 -45.66 40.18 -86.56
CA GLY A 613 -44.93 39.37 -85.60
C GLY A 613 -45.86 38.75 -84.55
N PHE A 614 -45.33 37.80 -83.79
CA PHE A 614 -46.06 37.13 -82.70
C PHE A 614 -45.14 36.90 -81.50
N SER A 615 -45.70 36.46 -80.38
CA SER A 615 -44.93 36.08 -79.20
C SER A 615 -45.09 34.60 -78.90
N ILE A 616 -43.99 33.97 -78.53
CA ILE A 616 -44.01 32.65 -77.90
C ILE A 616 -43.89 32.92 -76.41
N SER A 617 -44.87 32.46 -75.63
CA SER A 617 -44.91 32.68 -74.18
C SER A 617 -45.28 31.40 -73.46
N GLY A 618 -45.06 31.38 -72.16
CA GLY A 618 -45.37 30.24 -71.31
C GLY A 618 -45.30 30.57 -69.83
N ALA A 619 -45.49 29.54 -69.02
CA ALA A 619 -45.36 29.61 -67.56
C ALA A 619 -44.37 28.57 -67.06
N THR A 620 -43.76 28.86 -65.92
CA THR A 620 -42.95 27.92 -65.14
C THR A 620 -43.56 27.71 -63.76
N VAL A 621 -43.16 26.64 -63.08
CA VAL A 621 -43.41 26.44 -61.64
C VAL A 621 -42.15 25.85 -61.05
N GLY A 622 -41.64 26.46 -59.97
CA GLY A 622 -40.43 26.02 -59.29
C GLY A 622 -39.13 26.46 -59.96
N ALA A 623 -39.18 27.27 -61.02
CA ALA A 623 -38.01 27.99 -61.51
C ALA A 623 -37.98 29.38 -60.88
N GLU A 624 -36.85 29.80 -60.34
CA GLU A 624 -36.68 31.11 -59.71
C GLU A 624 -36.69 32.25 -60.74
N ASP A 625 -37.06 33.44 -60.28
CA ASP A 625 -36.98 34.65 -61.10
C ASP A 625 -35.55 34.88 -61.61
N GLY A 626 -35.41 35.15 -62.91
CA GLY A 626 -34.13 35.36 -63.58
C GLY A 626 -33.52 34.11 -64.20
N GLN A 627 -34.11 32.92 -64.00
CA GLN A 627 -33.64 31.70 -64.66
C GLN A 627 -33.77 31.79 -66.19
N THR A 628 -32.80 31.22 -66.90
CA THR A 628 -32.73 31.33 -68.36
C THR A 628 -33.69 30.34 -69.03
N VAL A 629 -34.62 30.87 -69.81
CA VAL A 629 -35.51 30.08 -70.67
C VAL A 629 -34.96 30.07 -72.09
N SER A 630 -34.65 28.89 -72.60
CA SER A 630 -34.24 28.69 -73.99
C SER A 630 -35.42 28.18 -74.82
N VAL A 631 -35.69 28.86 -75.94
CA VAL A 631 -36.81 28.56 -76.83
C VAL A 631 -36.28 28.31 -78.23
N ALA A 632 -36.76 27.28 -78.92
CA ALA A 632 -36.39 27.00 -80.31
C ALA A 632 -37.61 26.66 -81.16
N ILE A 633 -37.59 27.07 -82.42
CA ILE A 633 -38.52 26.61 -83.46
C ILE A 633 -37.78 25.57 -84.29
N LEU A 634 -38.27 24.34 -84.27
CA LEU A 634 -37.71 23.19 -84.97
C LEU A 634 -38.51 22.92 -86.26
N ASN A 635 -37.83 22.60 -87.35
CA ASN A 635 -38.49 22.08 -88.56
C ASN A 635 -38.86 20.60 -88.40
N SER A 636 -39.48 20.01 -89.42
CA SER A 636 -39.88 18.59 -89.44
C SER A 636 -38.73 17.58 -89.33
N ALA A 637 -37.48 18.01 -89.51
CA ALA A 637 -36.28 17.21 -89.29
C ALA A 637 -35.68 17.40 -87.86
N ASN A 638 -36.42 18.05 -86.95
CA ASN A 638 -35.99 18.41 -85.59
C ASN A 638 -34.73 19.32 -85.55
N VAL A 639 -34.49 20.09 -86.60
CA VAL A 639 -33.40 21.07 -86.65
C VAL A 639 -33.94 22.43 -86.24
N ALA A 640 -33.28 23.09 -85.29
CA ALA A 640 -33.60 24.45 -84.89
C ALA A 640 -33.37 25.42 -86.05
N VAL A 641 -34.46 25.99 -86.56
CA VAL A 641 -34.42 27.04 -87.59
C VAL A 641 -34.36 28.44 -86.97
N GLN A 642 -34.83 28.59 -85.74
CA GLN A 642 -34.72 29.81 -84.94
C GLN A 642 -34.56 29.47 -83.47
N SER A 643 -33.78 30.28 -82.73
CA SER A 643 -33.56 30.13 -81.29
C SER A 643 -33.67 31.48 -80.59
N PHE A 644 -34.20 31.46 -79.38
CA PHE A 644 -34.43 32.62 -78.54
C PHE A 644 -34.02 32.31 -77.11
N ILE A 645 -33.65 33.36 -76.38
CA ILE A 645 -33.35 33.30 -74.96
C ILE A 645 -34.16 34.41 -74.28
N THR A 646 -34.77 34.07 -73.16
CA THR A 646 -35.39 35.02 -72.24
C THR A 646 -35.15 34.57 -70.81
N THR A 647 -35.69 35.28 -69.85
CA THR A 647 -35.68 34.88 -68.44
C THR A 647 -37.09 34.63 -67.95
N ASP A 648 -37.24 33.70 -67.01
CA ASP A 648 -38.45 33.62 -66.22
C ASP A 648 -38.58 34.85 -65.32
N GLN A 649 -39.78 35.41 -65.23
CA GLN A 649 -40.10 36.49 -64.31
C GLN A 649 -41.53 36.32 -63.80
N GLY A 650 -41.68 36.07 -62.51
CA GLY A 650 -42.97 35.88 -61.87
C GLY A 650 -43.70 34.64 -62.35
N ASN A 651 -42.97 33.53 -62.56
CA ASN A 651 -43.48 32.26 -63.10
C ASN A 651 -43.97 32.33 -64.56
N ALA A 652 -43.45 33.28 -65.35
CA ALA A 652 -43.84 33.52 -66.73
C ALA A 652 -42.66 33.96 -67.59
N TRP A 653 -42.73 33.62 -68.88
CA TRP A 653 -41.72 34.00 -69.86
C TRP A 653 -42.34 34.32 -71.23
N SER A 654 -41.66 35.15 -72.01
CA SER A 654 -42.07 35.47 -73.39
C SER A 654 -40.88 35.86 -74.25
N VAL A 655 -40.88 35.42 -75.50
CA VAL A 655 -39.95 35.86 -76.55
C VAL A 655 -40.73 36.42 -77.74
N PRO A 656 -40.34 37.60 -78.27
CA PRO A 656 -40.93 38.12 -79.50
C PRO A 656 -40.31 37.42 -80.72
N VAL A 657 -41.15 36.99 -81.65
CA VAL A 657 -40.78 36.64 -83.02
C VAL A 657 -41.10 37.83 -83.90
N SER A 658 -40.06 38.53 -84.36
CA SER A 658 -40.22 39.72 -85.20
C SER A 658 -40.88 39.38 -86.55
N PRO A 659 -41.49 40.36 -87.25
CA PRO A 659 -42.06 40.11 -88.58
C PRO A 659 -41.08 39.49 -89.57
N SER A 660 -39.82 39.93 -89.57
CA SER A 660 -38.77 39.36 -90.42
C SER A 660 -38.41 37.92 -90.07
N GLN A 661 -38.51 37.55 -88.80
CA GLN A 661 -38.29 36.19 -88.33
C GLN A 661 -39.49 35.30 -88.65
N ALA A 662 -40.71 35.80 -88.47
CA ALA A 662 -41.93 35.07 -88.83
C ALA A 662 -41.93 34.74 -90.33
N SER A 663 -41.77 35.74 -91.20
CA SER A 663 -41.74 35.55 -92.66
C SER A 663 -40.51 34.82 -93.21
N ALA A 664 -39.53 34.49 -92.36
CA ALA A 664 -38.44 33.59 -92.73
C ALA A 664 -38.80 32.11 -92.54
N LEU A 665 -39.92 31.81 -91.88
CA LEU A 665 -40.50 30.48 -91.81
C LEU A 665 -41.30 30.24 -93.10
N ALA A 666 -41.00 29.15 -93.81
CA ALA A 666 -41.79 28.75 -94.96
C ALA A 666 -43.08 28.08 -94.49
N ASP A 667 -44.10 28.04 -95.33
CA ASP A 667 -45.34 27.35 -94.99
C ASP A 667 -45.09 25.86 -94.71
N GLY A 668 -45.70 25.37 -93.64
CA GLY A 668 -45.48 24.00 -93.17
C GLY A 668 -45.61 23.80 -91.66
N SER A 669 -45.21 22.62 -91.21
CA SER A 669 -45.27 22.22 -89.79
C SER A 669 -43.95 22.46 -89.07
N TYR A 670 -44.03 23.06 -87.89
CA TYR A 670 -42.90 23.30 -86.99
C TYR A 670 -43.26 22.86 -85.57
N THR A 671 -42.24 22.70 -84.74
CA THR A 671 -42.39 22.42 -83.31
C THR A 671 -41.64 23.47 -82.51
N VAL A 672 -42.33 24.12 -81.56
CA VAL A 672 -41.69 25.01 -80.61
C VAL A 672 -41.31 24.22 -79.37
N THR A 673 -40.06 24.31 -78.94
CA THR A 673 -39.57 23.70 -77.69
C THR A 673 -39.11 24.76 -76.71
N ALA A 674 -39.33 24.55 -75.41
CA ALA A 674 -38.83 25.43 -74.35
C ALA A 674 -38.19 24.60 -73.21
N ASN A 675 -37.06 25.08 -72.70
CA ASN A 675 -36.34 24.48 -71.57
C ASN A 675 -35.96 25.55 -70.55
N VAL A 676 -35.96 25.18 -69.27
CA VAL A 676 -35.50 26.01 -68.15
C VAL A 676 -34.83 25.11 -67.11
N LEU A 677 -33.86 25.66 -66.40
CA LEU A 677 -33.29 25.08 -65.18
C LEU A 677 -33.75 25.93 -63.99
N ASP A 678 -33.89 25.35 -62.81
CA ASP A 678 -34.00 26.14 -61.57
C ASP A 678 -32.63 26.67 -61.13
N LEU A 679 -32.57 27.35 -59.98
CA LEU A 679 -31.36 27.91 -59.42
C LEU A 679 -30.32 26.86 -59.01
N ALA A 680 -30.78 25.69 -58.54
CA ALA A 680 -29.94 24.55 -58.18
C ALA A 680 -29.36 23.82 -59.41
N GLY A 681 -29.98 24.01 -60.58
CA GLY A 681 -29.57 23.41 -61.85
C GLY A 681 -30.46 22.26 -62.34
N ASN A 682 -31.55 21.93 -61.64
CA ASN A 682 -32.45 20.86 -62.04
C ASN A 682 -33.20 21.24 -63.34
N PRO A 683 -33.20 20.36 -64.38
CA PRO A 683 -33.87 20.65 -65.64
C PRO A 683 -35.38 20.37 -65.58
N ALA A 684 -36.18 21.32 -66.05
CA ALA A 684 -37.58 21.03 -66.34
C ALA A 684 -37.70 20.00 -67.48
N PRO A 685 -38.69 19.09 -67.44
CA PRO A 685 -39.09 18.34 -68.63
C PRO A 685 -39.39 19.30 -69.79
N GLN A 686 -38.72 19.11 -70.93
CA GLN A 686 -38.85 20.01 -72.08
C GLN A 686 -40.31 20.16 -72.52
N ALA A 687 -40.79 21.40 -72.60
CA ALA A 687 -42.09 21.69 -73.19
C ALA A 687 -42.00 21.66 -74.71
N SER A 688 -43.04 21.14 -75.38
CA SER A 688 -43.12 21.04 -76.83
C SER A 688 -44.53 21.37 -77.32
N LEU A 689 -44.64 22.25 -78.32
CA LEU A 689 -45.90 22.69 -78.91
C LEU A 689 -45.79 22.69 -80.45
N PRO A 690 -46.57 21.86 -81.17
CA PRO A 690 -46.62 21.93 -82.63
C PRO A 690 -47.33 23.21 -83.09
N ILE A 691 -46.82 23.81 -84.17
CA ILE A 691 -47.43 24.94 -84.87
C ILE A 691 -47.47 24.69 -86.37
N THR A 692 -48.38 25.37 -87.06
CA THR A 692 -48.43 25.43 -88.52
C THR A 692 -48.18 26.86 -88.97
N VAL A 693 -47.26 27.05 -89.91
CA VAL A 693 -47.06 28.33 -90.61
C VAL A 693 -47.86 28.26 -91.91
N ASP A 694 -48.73 29.25 -92.10
CA ASP A 694 -49.65 29.40 -93.22
C ASP A 694 -49.77 30.90 -93.54
N GLU A 695 -48.77 31.45 -94.22
CA GLU A 695 -48.66 32.88 -94.50
C GLU A 695 -49.45 33.32 -95.74
N GLU A 696 -50.42 32.53 -96.22
CA GLU A 696 -51.17 32.84 -97.42
C GLU A 696 -52.13 34.02 -97.22
N LYS A 697 -52.11 34.95 -98.19
CA LYS A 697 -52.97 36.14 -98.22
C LYS A 697 -54.30 35.78 -98.87
N SER A 698 -55.20 35.14 -98.12
CA SER A 698 -56.58 34.81 -98.54
C SER A 698 -56.69 33.76 -99.66
N SER A 699 -57.84 33.07 -99.70
CA SER A 699 -58.20 32.10 -100.74
C SER A 699 -57.80 32.58 -102.14
N GLU A 700 -56.82 31.91 -102.72
CA GLU A 700 -56.50 32.06 -104.12
C GLU A 700 -57.47 31.17 -104.90
N ALA A 701 -58.37 31.75 -105.69
CA ALA A 701 -59.14 30.95 -106.64
C ALA A 701 -58.21 30.64 -107.81
N PRO A 702 -57.71 29.39 -107.98
CA PRO A 702 -56.79 29.08 -109.05
C PRO A 702 -57.44 29.39 -110.39
N ASN A 703 -56.75 30.14 -111.25
CA ASN A 703 -57.28 30.43 -112.58
C ASN A 703 -57.17 29.17 -113.43
N LEU A 704 -58.32 28.53 -113.70
CA LEU A 704 -58.41 27.34 -114.53
C LEU A 704 -58.50 27.74 -116.01
N SER A 705 -57.45 27.43 -116.76
CA SER A 705 -57.47 27.55 -118.22
C SER A 705 -57.44 26.17 -118.87
N VAL A 706 -58.21 26.02 -119.95
CA VAL A 706 -58.16 24.85 -120.83
C VAL A 706 -57.60 25.35 -122.16
N ALA A 707 -56.42 24.86 -122.56
CA ALA A 707 -55.76 25.33 -123.77
C ALA A 707 -56.59 25.08 -125.05
N ASN A 708 -57.48 24.08 -125.04
CA ASN A 708 -58.29 23.69 -126.20
C ASN A 708 -59.72 23.30 -125.78
N ALA A 709 -60.72 24.10 -126.17
CA ALA A 709 -62.14 23.78 -125.90
C ALA A 709 -62.71 22.70 -126.83
N SER A 710 -61.97 22.26 -127.85
CA SER A 710 -62.36 21.20 -128.77
C SER A 710 -61.15 20.32 -129.10
N LEU A 711 -61.29 19.02 -128.91
CA LEU A 711 -60.20 18.05 -129.06
C LEU A 711 -60.56 17.02 -130.13
N LYS A 712 -59.67 16.77 -131.07
CA LYS A 712 -59.77 15.64 -132.02
C LYS A 712 -58.80 14.55 -131.59
N VAL A 713 -59.31 13.36 -131.32
CA VAL A 713 -58.51 12.17 -130.98
C VAL A 713 -58.62 11.16 -132.10
N SER A 714 -57.48 10.78 -132.69
CA SER A 714 -57.42 9.69 -133.65
C SER A 714 -57.53 8.33 -132.95
N PRO A 715 -58.00 7.26 -133.62
CA PRO A 715 -58.07 5.93 -133.03
C PRO A 715 -56.74 5.51 -132.38
N ASN A 716 -56.80 4.95 -131.18
CA ASN A 716 -55.65 4.49 -130.37
C ASN A 716 -54.61 5.58 -129.99
N HIS A 717 -54.98 6.86 -130.01
CA HIS A 717 -54.12 7.95 -129.54
C HIS A 717 -54.75 8.64 -128.32
N SER A 718 -53.95 9.39 -127.57
CA SER A 718 -54.41 10.27 -126.50
C SER A 718 -54.07 11.72 -126.84
N VAL A 719 -54.87 12.65 -126.31
CA VAL A 719 -54.61 14.10 -126.40
C VAL A 719 -54.64 14.67 -124.99
N ALA A 720 -53.67 15.52 -124.66
CA ALA A 720 -53.65 16.20 -123.37
C ALA A 720 -54.77 17.25 -123.33
N LEU A 721 -55.52 17.27 -122.22
CA LEU A 721 -56.59 18.27 -122.01
C LEU A 721 -56.05 19.69 -121.86
N GLY A 722 -54.75 19.85 -121.57
CA GLY A 722 -54.11 21.16 -121.45
C GLY A 722 -54.70 22.03 -120.34
N ILE A 723 -55.18 21.39 -119.26
CA ILE A 723 -55.69 22.09 -118.07
C ILE A 723 -54.50 22.62 -117.29
N ARG A 724 -54.50 23.93 -117.02
CA ARG A 724 -53.53 24.58 -116.15
C ARG A 724 -54.27 25.34 -115.06
N ALA A 725 -53.89 25.11 -113.81
CA ALA A 725 -54.22 25.96 -112.67
C ALA A 725 -52.97 26.78 -112.35
N THR A 726 -53.12 28.09 -112.25
CA THR A 726 -52.01 28.98 -111.87
C THR A 726 -52.48 30.15 -111.01
N PRO A 727 -51.81 30.41 -109.87
CA PRO A 727 -50.90 29.48 -109.19
C PRO A 727 -51.65 28.25 -108.63
N SER A 728 -50.93 27.27 -108.09
CA SER A 728 -51.51 26.10 -107.45
C SER A 728 -50.63 25.62 -106.30
N ASP A 729 -51.20 25.51 -105.11
CA ASP A 729 -50.49 25.11 -103.89
C ASP A 729 -50.91 23.72 -103.40
N ALA A 730 -50.27 23.22 -102.34
CA ALA A 730 -50.35 21.80 -101.97
C ALA A 730 -51.74 21.36 -101.44
N ASP A 731 -52.55 22.32 -101.00
CA ASP A 731 -53.91 22.17 -100.47
C ASP A 731 -55.00 22.36 -101.56
N ASP A 732 -54.65 22.81 -102.76
CA ASP A 732 -55.57 22.90 -103.89
C ASP A 732 -56.08 21.53 -104.39
N ARG A 733 -57.32 21.51 -104.86
CA ARG A 733 -57.97 20.32 -105.46
C ARG A 733 -58.65 20.68 -106.78
N ILE A 734 -58.15 20.12 -107.89
CA ILE A 734 -58.77 20.25 -109.22
C ILE A 734 -59.71 19.06 -109.46
N SER A 735 -61.00 19.35 -109.67
CA SER A 735 -61.98 18.36 -110.14
C SER A 735 -62.31 18.57 -111.61
N VAL A 736 -62.09 17.55 -112.45
CA VAL A 736 -62.37 17.61 -113.90
C VAL A 736 -63.57 16.72 -114.22
N LYS A 737 -64.64 17.31 -114.78
CA LYS A 737 -65.79 16.57 -115.31
C LYS A 737 -65.79 16.65 -116.84
N ILE A 738 -65.68 15.51 -117.51
CA ILE A 738 -65.82 15.40 -118.97
C ILE A 738 -67.23 14.89 -119.28
N SER A 739 -67.97 15.60 -120.13
CA SER A 739 -69.32 15.20 -120.57
C SER A 739 -69.37 15.07 -122.10
N GLY A 740 -70.25 14.19 -122.61
CA GLY A 740 -70.47 14.04 -124.06
C GLY A 740 -69.46 13.15 -124.79
N VAL A 741 -68.78 12.24 -124.09
CA VAL A 741 -67.93 11.21 -124.72
C VAL A 741 -68.84 10.33 -125.60
N PRO A 742 -68.59 10.19 -126.92
CA PRO A 742 -69.36 9.30 -127.77
C PRO A 742 -69.20 7.85 -127.29
N SER A 743 -70.30 7.14 -127.05
CA SER A 743 -70.25 5.69 -126.91
C SER A 743 -69.94 5.09 -128.29
N TYR A 744 -68.81 4.40 -128.41
CA TYR A 744 -68.52 3.53 -129.55
C TYR A 744 -68.85 2.09 -129.21
#